data_AF-A0A938VRL7-F1
#
_entry.id   AF-A0A938VRL7-F1
#
_cell.length_a   1.000
_cell.length_b   1.000
_cell.length_c   1.000
_cell.angle_alpha   90.00
_cell.angle_beta   90.00
_cell.angle_gamma   90.00
#
_symmetry.space_group_name_H-M   'P 1'
#
loop_
_entity.id
_entity.type
_entity.pdbx_description
1 polymer ?
#
loop_
_entity_poly.entity_id
_entity_poly.type
_entity_poly.pdbx_seq_one_letter_code
_entity_poly.pdbx_strand_id
1 'polypeptide(L)'
;MLYALHFCRACGQEYYGMRPEPAGEVELWSMDDHEHAKDAGYFGPMDTSGDIPFPDSWLTSADNVRGGKSGYEQNAPRAAVFDPRAQRLMVDGSGATDRVAGYFVPYPFLLCPACGVDFDRGIREFTKLFHLNTVGRATATNVISAATLASVPEGERKIIAFSDNRQDTAFQAAHLNDWYARLFFRRALVQTLRDGAHTENGGDPLFASSFGNALFETLERHRKLPELASESETYDEYGGGNTTRYREYLEYCAVVDLRGTHRIIHQNLEDVGLLMVGYRGLRPLVQDAGAWANVPALRDASAERREDYVRGLLDLMRKELALDHDAFTGRSGFQERVLRRVAETARLLVRDDEGPRPTVFSDDETTYRTAWSIRRLVGNRGQTILTRWTRRALNLPDARAAADTLRLALDVLKAPKSELLKEQRAGQYVRGLVVNHEKLYLQLRERPPRWQCPVCETTYDWHELTVCTRQRCGQLTPYVERPNYFRRAYKQGLEGGVPMLAADHSGQVSGEDRLQREEQFRSESHPLNALVCTPTMELGIDIGNLSAVYLRNVPPNPANYAQRAGRAGRKGQGAIVATFCGASFGRSHHDQYFYRFPEKIVGGRVVVPRFRLDNRELVRAHVHSLILQEVGGKLPAKPIQLLEI
;
A
#
# COMPACT_ATOMS: atom_id res chain seq x y z
N MET A 1 11.91 -16.09 -20.17
CA MET A 1 11.33 -15.21 -19.14
C MET A 1 12.21 -13.98 -19.12
N LEU A 2 11.68 -12.76 -19.26
CA LEU A 2 12.53 -11.69 -19.76
C LEU A 2 13.62 -11.24 -18.80
N TYR A 3 13.49 -11.27 -17.47
CA TYR A 3 14.68 -11.09 -16.61
C TYR A 3 14.50 -11.76 -15.24
N ALA A 4 15.38 -12.69 -14.89
CA ALA A 4 15.68 -13.05 -13.50
C ALA A 4 16.51 -11.93 -12.83
N LEU A 5 16.22 -10.67 -13.14
CA LEU A 5 16.98 -9.53 -12.62
C LEU A 5 16.21 -8.95 -11.44
N HIS A 6 16.82 -9.09 -10.28
CA HIS A 6 16.35 -8.58 -9.01
C HIS A 6 17.20 -7.38 -8.60
N PHE A 7 16.62 -6.48 -7.83
CA PHE A 7 17.26 -5.26 -7.37
C PHE A 7 17.12 -5.19 -5.86
N CYS A 8 18.22 -4.93 -5.16
CA CYS A 8 18.18 -4.65 -3.74
C CYS A 8 17.29 -3.43 -3.49
N ARG A 9 16.27 -3.55 -2.62
CA ARG A 9 15.41 -2.41 -2.30
C ARG A 9 16.14 -1.27 -1.60
N ALA A 10 17.21 -1.57 -0.86
CA ALA A 10 17.96 -0.55 -0.14
C ALA A 10 18.83 0.31 -1.06
N CYS A 11 19.65 -0.30 -1.93
CA CYS A 11 20.61 0.43 -2.77
C CYS A 11 20.31 0.43 -4.27
N GLY A 12 19.40 -0.43 -4.75
CA GLY A 12 19.13 -0.61 -6.17
C GLY A 12 20.14 -1.49 -6.90
N GLN A 13 21.13 -2.09 -6.22
CA GLN A 13 22.08 -3.02 -6.83
C GLN A 13 21.33 -4.15 -7.53
N GLU A 14 21.72 -4.43 -8.76
CA GLU A 14 21.19 -5.50 -9.59
C GLU A 14 21.82 -6.85 -9.27
N TYR A 15 21.00 -7.89 -9.31
CA TYR A 15 21.34 -9.27 -9.05
C TYR A 15 20.61 -10.19 -10.03
N TYR A 16 21.35 -11.10 -10.65
CA TYR A 16 20.82 -12.15 -11.51
C TYR A 16 20.44 -13.36 -10.65
N GLY A 17 19.16 -13.65 -10.56
CA GLY A 17 18.62 -14.88 -9.99
C GLY A 17 19.01 -16.08 -10.84
N MET A 18 19.69 -17.03 -10.21
CA MET A 18 20.22 -18.21 -10.88
C MET A 18 20.28 -19.40 -9.93
N ARG A 19 20.24 -20.60 -10.52
CA ARG A 19 20.44 -21.87 -9.83
C ARG A 19 21.67 -22.56 -10.42
N PRO A 20 22.80 -22.59 -9.69
CA PRO A 20 23.98 -23.34 -10.11
C PRO A 20 23.73 -24.84 -10.01
N GLU A 21 24.14 -25.57 -11.04
CA GLU A 21 24.22 -27.03 -11.05
C GLU A 21 25.57 -27.51 -10.51
N PRO A 22 25.70 -28.80 -10.12
CA PRO A 22 26.97 -29.34 -9.62
C PRO A 22 28.17 -29.18 -10.57
N ALA A 23 27.92 -29.15 -11.89
CA ALA A 23 28.95 -28.93 -12.91
C ALA A 23 29.30 -27.44 -13.14
N GLY A 24 28.63 -26.52 -12.44
CA GLY A 24 28.81 -25.07 -12.53
C GLY A 24 27.98 -24.39 -13.65
N GLU A 25 27.22 -25.14 -14.43
CA GLU A 25 26.20 -24.59 -15.34
C GLU A 25 25.12 -23.87 -14.53
N VAL A 26 24.54 -22.81 -15.06
CA VAL A 26 23.46 -22.07 -14.37
C VAL A 26 22.16 -22.09 -15.14
N GLU A 27 21.09 -22.39 -14.42
CA GLU A 27 19.74 -22.13 -14.89
C GLU A 27 19.24 -20.77 -14.36
N LEU A 28 18.45 -20.07 -15.17
CA LEU A 28 17.78 -18.85 -14.72
C LEU A 28 16.73 -19.21 -13.67
N TRP A 29 16.73 -18.49 -12.56
CA TRP A 29 15.79 -18.72 -11.47
C TRP A 29 15.24 -17.39 -10.93
N SER A 30 13.99 -17.37 -10.46
CA SER A 30 13.40 -16.19 -9.82
C SER A 30 12.91 -16.53 -8.43
N MET A 31 12.98 -15.55 -7.53
CA MET A 31 12.42 -15.60 -6.17
C MET A 31 10.95 -16.03 -6.06
N ASP A 32 10.19 -16.01 -7.16
CA ASP A 32 8.79 -16.47 -7.22
C ASP A 32 8.68 -17.99 -7.44
N ASP A 33 9.76 -18.65 -7.88
CA ASP A 33 9.83 -20.11 -8.06
C ASP A 33 10.35 -20.77 -6.78
N HIS A 34 9.45 -20.88 -5.80
CA HIS A 34 9.76 -21.49 -4.50
C HIS A 34 9.99 -23.00 -4.58
N GLU A 35 9.42 -23.69 -5.57
CA GLU A 35 9.54 -25.15 -5.73
C GLU A 35 10.98 -25.54 -6.12
N HIS A 36 11.64 -24.69 -6.89
CA HIS A 36 13.00 -24.92 -7.39
C HIS A 36 14.06 -24.03 -6.70
N ALA A 37 13.80 -23.56 -5.48
CA ALA A 37 14.69 -22.66 -4.75
C ALA A 37 15.93 -23.35 -4.12
N LYS A 38 16.02 -24.68 -4.18
CA LYS A 38 17.19 -25.41 -3.64
C LYS A 38 18.44 -25.01 -4.43
N ASP A 39 19.50 -24.64 -3.70
CA ASP A 39 20.79 -24.19 -4.23
C ASP A 39 20.72 -22.89 -5.06
N ALA A 40 19.53 -22.30 -5.20
CA ALA A 40 19.33 -21.05 -5.90
C ALA A 40 19.90 -19.85 -5.14
N GLY A 41 20.17 -18.78 -5.86
CA GLY A 41 20.67 -17.54 -5.29
C GLY A 41 20.73 -16.43 -6.31
N TYR A 42 21.52 -15.41 -5.96
CA TYR A 42 21.53 -14.12 -6.62
C TYR A 42 22.97 -13.71 -6.89
N PHE A 43 23.35 -13.59 -8.16
CA PHE A 43 24.68 -13.12 -8.55
C PHE A 43 24.64 -11.62 -8.84
N GLY A 44 25.38 -10.81 -8.09
CA GLY A 44 25.52 -9.38 -8.35
C GLY A 44 26.90 -9.07 -8.93
N PRO A 45 27.00 -8.47 -10.13
CA PRO A 45 28.28 -8.05 -10.69
C PRO A 45 28.81 -6.86 -9.89
N MET A 46 29.95 -7.02 -9.22
CA MET A 46 30.58 -5.99 -8.41
C MET A 46 32.05 -6.34 -8.10
N ASP A 47 32.79 -5.36 -7.58
CA ASP A 47 34.16 -5.57 -7.12
C ASP A 47 34.20 -6.55 -5.94
N THR A 48 35.06 -7.57 -6.03
CA THR A 48 35.25 -8.60 -5.01
C THR A 48 36.54 -8.43 -4.22
N SER A 49 37.27 -7.32 -4.41
CA SER A 49 38.55 -7.05 -3.75
C SER A 49 38.41 -6.60 -2.29
N GLY A 50 37.23 -6.17 -1.87
CA GLY A 50 36.93 -5.76 -0.50
C GLY A 50 36.35 -6.87 0.37
N ASP A 51 36.61 -6.80 1.68
CA ASP A 51 35.92 -7.65 2.65
C ASP A 51 34.46 -7.22 2.79
N ILE A 52 33.54 -8.20 2.85
CA ILE A 52 32.14 -7.92 3.14
C ILE A 52 32.00 -7.80 4.66
N PRO A 53 31.58 -6.63 5.20
CA PRO A 53 31.33 -6.51 6.62
C PRO A 53 30.09 -7.32 7.00
N PHE A 54 30.29 -8.39 7.78
CA PHE A 54 29.19 -9.17 8.34
C PHE A 54 28.61 -8.48 9.58
N PRO A 55 27.28 -8.52 9.79
CA PRO A 55 26.69 -8.00 11.02
C PRO A 55 27.21 -8.74 12.26
N ASP A 56 27.42 -8.07 13.40
CA ASP A 56 27.84 -8.70 14.66
C ASP A 56 26.97 -9.89 15.06
N SER A 57 25.68 -9.85 14.69
CA SER A 57 24.73 -10.93 14.95
C SER A 57 25.05 -12.24 14.20
N TRP A 58 25.84 -12.16 13.12
CA TRP A 58 26.31 -13.29 12.34
C TRP A 58 27.64 -13.83 12.86
N LEU A 59 28.38 -13.06 13.67
CA LEU A 59 29.73 -13.39 14.10
C LEU A 59 29.75 -14.12 15.44
N THR A 60 30.68 -15.05 15.59
CA THR A 60 31.06 -15.65 16.87
C THR A 60 31.92 -14.66 17.67
N SER A 61 32.24 -14.95 18.93
CA SER A 61 33.17 -14.13 19.72
C SER A 61 34.61 -14.11 19.17
N ALA A 62 34.91 -14.96 18.18
CA ALA A 62 36.17 -15.02 17.47
C ALA A 62 36.07 -14.45 16.04
N ASP A 63 35.06 -13.60 15.79
CA ASP A 63 34.79 -12.93 14.50
C ASP A 63 34.60 -13.84 13.27
N ASN A 64 34.38 -15.13 13.48
CA ASN A 64 33.99 -16.06 12.43
C ASN A 64 32.48 -16.06 12.23
N VAL A 65 32.00 -16.18 10.99
CA VAL A 65 30.57 -16.35 10.70
C VAL A 65 30.06 -17.64 11.35
N ARG A 66 28.96 -17.53 12.11
CA ARG A 66 28.35 -18.66 12.84
C ARG A 66 27.93 -19.76 11.87
N GLY A 67 28.43 -20.98 12.09
CA GLY A 67 28.03 -22.19 11.36
C GLY A 67 26.85 -22.95 11.99
N GLY A 68 26.47 -24.07 11.37
CA GLY A 68 25.42 -24.98 11.86
C GLY A 68 23.98 -24.61 11.48
N LYS A 69 22.99 -25.38 11.97
CA LYS A 69 21.57 -25.24 11.57
C LYS A 69 20.97 -23.84 11.85
N SER A 70 21.45 -23.16 12.88
CA SER A 70 21.04 -21.79 13.24
C SER A 70 22.05 -20.71 12.81
N GLY A 71 23.18 -21.11 12.21
CA GLY A 71 24.23 -20.20 11.74
C GLY A 71 23.97 -19.63 10.35
N TYR A 72 24.68 -18.57 9.98
CA TYR A 72 24.52 -17.80 8.74
C TYR A 72 25.54 -18.14 7.65
N GLU A 73 26.51 -19.02 7.92
CA GLU A 73 27.58 -19.40 6.99
C GLU A 73 27.06 -19.82 5.60
N GLN A 74 26.00 -20.63 5.57
CA GLN A 74 25.32 -21.07 4.35
C GLN A 74 24.61 -19.95 3.57
N ASN A 75 24.39 -18.78 4.19
CA ASN A 75 23.78 -17.60 3.57
C ASN A 75 24.80 -16.48 3.29
N ALA A 76 26.07 -16.69 3.65
CA ALA A 76 27.11 -15.71 3.41
C ALA A 76 27.34 -15.52 1.89
N PRO A 77 27.47 -14.27 1.40
CA PRO A 77 27.86 -14.03 0.02
C PRO A 77 29.22 -14.66 -0.28
N ARG A 78 29.37 -15.24 -1.46
CA ARG A 78 30.59 -15.93 -1.90
C ARG A 78 31.14 -15.24 -3.14
N ALA A 79 32.44 -14.98 -3.17
CA ALA A 79 33.08 -14.47 -4.37
C ALA A 79 32.91 -15.47 -5.51
N ALA A 80 32.43 -14.99 -6.65
CA ALA A 80 32.14 -15.82 -7.79
C ALA A 80 32.47 -15.10 -9.09
N VAL A 81 32.70 -15.89 -10.12
CA VAL A 81 33.00 -15.43 -11.46
C VAL A 81 32.00 -16.05 -12.42
N PHE A 82 31.26 -15.21 -13.13
CA PHE A 82 30.26 -15.64 -14.11
C PHE A 82 30.80 -15.51 -15.53
N ASP A 83 30.72 -16.60 -16.29
CA ASP A 83 30.98 -16.64 -17.73
C ASP A 83 29.65 -16.57 -18.49
N PRO A 84 29.31 -15.43 -19.11
CA PRO A 84 28.05 -15.26 -19.81
C PRO A 84 27.95 -16.06 -21.12
N ARG A 85 29.09 -16.45 -21.72
CA ARG A 85 29.11 -17.24 -22.97
C ARG A 85 28.90 -18.71 -22.68
N ALA A 86 29.57 -19.23 -21.66
CA ALA A 86 29.43 -20.62 -21.25
C ALA A 86 28.21 -20.85 -20.34
N GLN A 87 27.56 -19.79 -19.84
CA GLN A 87 26.51 -19.86 -18.83
C GLN A 87 26.95 -20.65 -17.60
N ARG A 88 28.16 -20.34 -17.10
CA ARG A 88 28.75 -21.03 -15.95
C ARG A 88 29.12 -20.07 -14.84
N LEU A 89 28.80 -20.45 -13.61
CA LEU A 89 29.19 -19.74 -12.39
C LEU A 89 30.29 -20.54 -11.68
N MET A 90 31.42 -19.90 -11.44
CA MET A 90 32.55 -20.46 -10.70
C MET A 90 32.67 -19.71 -9.38
N VAL A 91 32.23 -20.36 -8.31
CA VAL A 91 32.53 -19.93 -6.94
C VAL A 91 33.99 -20.36 -6.70
N ASP A 92 34.86 -19.43 -6.28
CA ASP A 92 36.31 -19.67 -6.01
C ASP A 92 37.32 -19.47 -7.17
N GLY A 93 37.02 -18.58 -8.13
CA GLY A 93 38.05 -17.70 -8.71
C GLY A 93 39.16 -18.28 -9.60
N SER A 94 38.91 -19.24 -10.50
CA SER A 94 39.90 -19.63 -11.52
C SER A 94 39.38 -19.67 -12.96
N GLY A 95 40.03 -18.90 -13.85
CA GLY A 95 39.99 -19.04 -15.33
C GLY A 95 39.69 -17.76 -16.15
N ALA A 96 39.95 -17.85 -17.46
CA ALA A 96 40.31 -16.84 -18.48
C ALA A 96 39.38 -15.63 -18.79
N THR A 97 39.84 -14.79 -19.73
CA THR A 97 39.30 -13.50 -20.23
C THR A 97 37.85 -13.55 -20.76
N ASP A 98 37.10 -12.45 -20.57
CA ASP A 98 35.64 -12.25 -20.78
C ASP A 98 34.71 -12.72 -19.65
N ARG A 99 35.17 -12.69 -18.40
CA ARG A 99 34.38 -13.06 -17.21
C ARG A 99 33.98 -11.87 -16.34
N VAL A 100 32.81 -11.96 -15.72
CA VAL A 100 32.27 -10.95 -14.80
C VAL A 100 32.48 -11.40 -13.37
N ALA A 101 33.27 -10.66 -12.59
CA ALA A 101 33.45 -10.89 -11.16
C ALA A 101 32.26 -10.33 -10.37
N GLY A 102 31.95 -10.95 -9.24
CA GLY A 102 30.88 -10.52 -8.36
C GLY A 102 30.68 -11.44 -7.17
N TYR A 103 29.57 -11.25 -6.47
CA TYR A 103 29.20 -12.14 -5.37
C TYR A 103 27.95 -12.94 -5.71
N PHE A 104 28.01 -14.23 -5.41
CA PHE A 104 26.83 -15.08 -5.34
C PHE A 104 26.27 -15.06 -3.91
N VAL A 105 25.05 -14.57 -3.75
CA VAL A 105 24.31 -14.52 -2.49
C VAL A 105 23.30 -15.66 -2.48
N PRO A 106 23.45 -16.67 -1.60
CA PRO A 106 22.52 -17.80 -1.53
C PRO A 106 21.10 -17.36 -1.14
N TYR A 107 20.08 -18.07 -1.64
CA TYR A 107 18.70 -17.91 -1.17
C TYR A 107 18.53 -18.53 0.23
N PRO A 108 17.78 -17.90 1.16
CA PRO A 108 17.18 -16.57 1.06
C PRO A 108 18.21 -15.43 1.11
N PHE A 109 17.93 -14.30 0.45
CA PHE A 109 18.80 -13.13 0.45
C PHE A 109 18.83 -12.53 1.87
N LEU A 110 19.95 -12.63 2.61
CA LEU A 110 20.03 -12.11 3.99
C LEU A 110 21.01 -10.94 4.15
N LEU A 111 21.92 -10.71 3.19
CA LEU A 111 22.90 -9.64 3.23
C LEU A 111 23.16 -9.14 1.81
N CYS A 112 23.13 -7.82 1.62
CA CYS A 112 23.54 -7.19 0.38
C CYS A 112 25.03 -6.84 0.42
N PRO A 113 25.91 -7.52 -0.34
CA PRO A 113 27.34 -7.19 -0.36
C PRO A 113 27.63 -5.75 -0.83
N ALA A 114 26.77 -5.18 -1.68
CA ALA A 114 26.99 -3.83 -2.22
C ALA A 114 26.71 -2.68 -1.23
N CYS A 115 25.78 -2.85 -0.28
CA CYS A 115 25.43 -1.76 0.66
C CYS A 115 25.41 -2.16 2.13
N GLY A 116 25.72 -3.43 2.45
CA GLY A 116 25.77 -3.94 3.81
C GLY A 116 24.41 -4.09 4.50
N VAL A 117 23.29 -3.83 3.83
CA VAL A 117 21.97 -4.05 4.45
C VAL A 117 21.77 -5.54 4.74
N ASP A 118 21.41 -5.85 5.98
CA ASP A 118 21.10 -7.20 6.43
C ASP A 118 19.61 -7.37 6.76
N PHE A 119 19.14 -8.61 6.67
CA PHE A 119 17.74 -8.96 6.87
C PHE A 119 17.58 -10.13 7.82
N ASP A 120 16.59 -10.03 8.71
CA ASP A 120 16.12 -11.15 9.51
C ASP A 120 15.50 -12.25 8.61
N ARG A 121 15.73 -13.52 8.96
CA ARG A 121 15.23 -14.70 8.21
C ARG A 121 13.71 -14.70 8.00
N GLY A 122 12.95 -14.09 8.91
CA GLY A 122 11.50 -14.02 8.81
C GLY A 122 10.99 -13.01 7.79
N ILE A 123 11.84 -12.14 7.25
CA ILE A 123 11.47 -11.16 6.22
C ILE A 123 11.32 -11.89 4.88
N ARG A 124 10.19 -11.67 4.19
CA ARG A 124 9.94 -12.24 2.86
C ARG A 124 10.86 -11.61 1.83
N GLU A 125 11.32 -12.39 0.85
CA GLU A 125 12.19 -11.89 -0.23
C GLU A 125 11.63 -10.66 -0.94
N PHE A 126 10.30 -10.58 -1.14
CA PHE A 126 9.65 -9.43 -1.78
C PHE A 126 9.88 -8.10 -1.05
N THR A 127 10.18 -8.15 0.25
CA THR A 127 10.54 -6.97 1.07
C THR A 127 12.03 -6.62 0.97
N LYS A 128 12.87 -7.52 0.47
CA LYS A 128 14.32 -7.34 0.35
C LYS A 128 14.74 -6.96 -1.07
N LEU A 129 14.09 -7.61 -2.05
CA LEU A 129 14.33 -7.47 -3.47
C LEU A 129 13.07 -7.01 -4.19
N PHE A 130 13.25 -6.32 -5.32
CA PHE A 130 12.20 -6.09 -6.32
C PHE A 130 12.71 -6.50 -7.71
N HIS A 131 11.82 -6.83 -8.62
CA HIS A 131 12.17 -7.11 -10.02
C HIS A 131 11.18 -6.38 -10.93
N LEU A 132 11.48 -6.28 -12.23
CA LEU A 132 10.77 -5.43 -13.21
C LEU A 132 9.27 -5.76 -13.39
N ASN A 133 8.79 -6.88 -12.84
CA ASN A 133 7.40 -7.36 -12.93
C ASN A 133 6.65 -7.38 -11.59
N THR A 134 7.18 -6.73 -10.55
CA THR A 134 6.60 -6.76 -9.19
C THR A 134 5.38 -5.85 -8.98
N VAL A 135 5.00 -5.04 -9.97
CA VAL A 135 3.88 -4.10 -9.83
C VAL A 135 2.55 -4.84 -10.00
N GLY A 136 1.68 -4.72 -9.00
CA GLY A 136 0.32 -5.25 -9.08
C GLY A 136 -0.47 -4.61 -10.23
N ARG A 137 -1.16 -5.43 -11.02
CA ARG A 137 -1.96 -5.02 -12.19
C ARG A 137 -2.93 -3.87 -11.87
N ALA A 138 -3.59 -3.92 -10.72
CA ALA A 138 -4.57 -2.89 -10.33
C ALA A 138 -3.93 -1.53 -10.04
N THR A 139 -2.80 -1.50 -9.32
CA THR A 139 -2.04 -0.28 -9.05
C THR A 139 -1.43 0.29 -10.33
N ALA A 140 -0.86 -0.57 -11.19
CA ALA A 140 -0.35 -0.15 -12.50
C ALA A 140 -1.45 0.52 -13.33
N THR A 141 -2.64 -0.10 -13.38
CA THR A 141 -3.81 0.43 -14.07
C THR A 141 -4.19 1.81 -13.55
N ASN A 142 -4.26 1.99 -12.22
CA ASN A 142 -4.58 3.29 -11.64
C ASN A 142 -3.56 4.38 -12.02
N VAL A 143 -2.27 4.10 -11.85
CA VAL A 143 -1.20 5.07 -12.09
C VAL A 143 -1.13 5.45 -13.56
N ILE A 144 -1.22 4.46 -14.47
CA ILE A 144 -1.17 4.70 -15.91
C ILE A 144 -2.42 5.47 -16.35
N SER A 145 -3.62 5.05 -15.93
CA SER A 145 -4.87 5.75 -16.28
C SER A 145 -4.85 7.21 -15.82
N ALA A 146 -4.43 7.47 -14.57
CA ALA A 146 -4.33 8.82 -14.04
C ALA A 146 -3.28 9.67 -14.78
N ALA A 147 -2.11 9.09 -15.10
CA ALA A 147 -1.07 9.78 -15.85
C ALA A 147 -1.48 10.09 -17.29
N THR A 148 -2.17 9.16 -17.95
CA THR A 148 -2.72 9.35 -19.30
C THR A 148 -3.73 10.48 -19.29
N LEU A 149 -4.69 10.46 -18.35
CA LEU A 149 -5.69 11.53 -18.24
C LEU A 149 -5.06 12.89 -17.91
N ALA A 150 -4.01 12.93 -17.09
CA ALA A 150 -3.27 14.16 -16.81
C ALA A 150 -2.53 14.72 -18.04
N SER A 151 -2.28 13.89 -19.05
CA SER A 151 -1.61 14.28 -20.30
C SER A 151 -2.59 14.68 -21.41
N VAL A 152 -3.89 14.55 -21.18
CA VAL A 152 -4.97 14.85 -22.14
C VAL A 152 -5.64 16.19 -21.78
N PRO A 153 -6.11 17.00 -22.77
CA PRO A 153 -6.81 18.26 -22.52
C PRO A 153 -8.03 18.09 -21.62
N GLU A 154 -8.36 19.13 -20.84
CA GLU A 154 -9.36 19.06 -19.76
C GLU A 154 -10.74 18.51 -20.20
N GLY A 155 -11.27 18.97 -21.33
CA GLY A 155 -12.54 18.49 -21.89
C GLY A 155 -12.50 17.07 -22.46
N GLU A 156 -11.32 16.46 -22.54
CA GLU A 156 -11.09 15.12 -23.10
C GLU A 156 -10.63 14.11 -22.05
N ARG A 157 -10.64 14.47 -20.76
CA ARG A 157 -10.14 13.63 -19.66
C ARG A 157 -11.07 12.47 -19.30
N LYS A 158 -11.40 11.62 -20.28
CA LYS A 158 -12.21 10.41 -20.14
C LYS A 158 -11.43 9.19 -20.64
N ILE A 159 -11.52 8.08 -19.89
CA ILE A 159 -10.82 6.83 -20.24
C ILE A 159 -11.74 5.61 -20.09
N ILE A 160 -11.55 4.64 -20.98
CA ILE A 160 -12.13 3.29 -20.81
C ILE A 160 -11.02 2.29 -20.53
N ALA A 161 -11.21 1.49 -19.50
CA ALA A 161 -10.35 0.39 -19.13
C ALA A 161 -11.05 -0.96 -19.38
N PHE A 162 -10.62 -1.73 -20.37
CA PHE A 162 -11.19 -3.06 -20.63
C PHE A 162 -10.55 -4.15 -19.76
N SER A 163 -11.40 -5.06 -19.28
CA SER A 163 -11.05 -6.26 -18.51
C SER A 163 -11.91 -7.43 -18.99
N ASP A 164 -11.32 -8.60 -19.21
CA ASP A 164 -12.04 -9.80 -19.66
C ASP A 164 -12.82 -10.52 -18.55
N ASN A 165 -12.70 -10.06 -17.30
CA ASN A 165 -13.36 -10.65 -16.15
C ASN A 165 -14.25 -9.62 -15.44
N ARG A 166 -15.54 -9.95 -15.32
CA ARG A 166 -16.57 -9.14 -14.64
C ARG A 166 -16.23 -8.78 -13.19
N GLN A 167 -15.64 -9.71 -12.43
CA GLN A 167 -15.22 -9.46 -11.05
C GLN A 167 -14.02 -8.52 -11.00
N ASP A 168 -13.07 -8.68 -11.91
CA ASP A 168 -11.93 -7.77 -12.04
C ASP A 168 -12.39 -6.36 -12.42
N THR A 169 -13.44 -6.24 -13.23
CA THR A 169 -14.03 -4.95 -13.63
C THR A 169 -14.57 -4.20 -12.41
N ALA A 170 -15.43 -4.83 -11.62
CA ALA A 170 -15.98 -4.24 -10.39
C ALA A 170 -14.86 -3.90 -9.38
N PHE A 171 -13.93 -4.84 -9.16
CA PHE A 171 -12.79 -4.62 -8.27
C PHE A 171 -11.93 -3.44 -8.71
N GLN A 172 -11.61 -3.33 -10.01
CA GLN A 172 -10.75 -2.27 -10.53
C GLN A 172 -11.39 -0.89 -10.41
N ALA A 173 -12.71 -0.77 -10.65
CA ALA A 173 -13.43 0.49 -10.50
C ALA A 173 -13.40 0.97 -9.04
N ALA A 174 -13.75 0.09 -8.10
CA ALA A 174 -13.68 0.38 -6.67
C ALA A 174 -12.23 0.71 -6.22
N HIS A 175 -11.25 -0.08 -6.67
CA HIS A 175 -9.83 0.13 -6.36
C HIS A 175 -9.29 1.46 -6.90
N LEU A 176 -9.78 1.95 -8.04
CA LEU A 176 -9.41 3.26 -8.58
C LEU A 176 -9.96 4.39 -7.70
N ASN A 177 -11.23 4.28 -7.31
CA ASN A 177 -11.88 5.26 -6.43
C ASN A 177 -11.19 5.33 -5.07
N ASP A 178 -10.94 4.19 -4.42
CA ASP A 178 -10.28 4.14 -3.11
C ASP A 178 -8.85 4.70 -3.15
N TRP A 179 -8.13 4.39 -4.23
CA TRP A 179 -6.78 4.88 -4.44
C TRP A 179 -6.76 6.40 -4.64
N TYR A 180 -7.64 6.94 -5.48
CA TYR A 180 -7.71 8.38 -5.71
C TYR A 180 -8.20 9.12 -4.47
N ALA A 181 -9.24 8.63 -3.78
CA ALA A 181 -9.77 9.25 -2.56
C ALA A 181 -8.71 9.35 -1.45
N ARG A 182 -7.87 8.32 -1.27
CA ARG A 182 -6.74 8.35 -0.34
C ARG A 182 -5.68 9.38 -0.72
N LEU A 183 -5.37 9.48 -2.02
CA LEU A 183 -4.40 10.43 -2.55
C LEU A 183 -4.91 11.87 -2.44
N PHE A 184 -6.19 12.10 -2.72
CA PHE A 184 -6.89 13.37 -2.51
C PHE A 184 -6.91 13.77 -1.03
N PHE A 185 -7.29 12.86 -0.13
CA PHE A 185 -7.29 13.12 1.32
C PHE A 185 -5.91 13.58 1.82
N ARG A 186 -4.83 12.89 1.40
CA ARG A 186 -3.47 13.27 1.81
C ARG A 186 -3.01 14.60 1.22
N ARG A 187 -3.45 14.95 0.00
CA ARG A 187 -3.23 16.29 -0.57
C ARG A 187 -4.00 17.36 0.21
N ALA A 188 -5.25 17.08 0.58
CA ALA A 188 -6.07 17.97 1.38
C ALA A 188 -5.41 18.24 2.74
N LEU A 189 -4.93 17.20 3.42
CA LEU A 189 -4.20 17.36 4.69
C LEU A 189 -2.92 18.19 4.54
N VAL A 190 -2.12 17.95 3.48
CA VAL A 190 -0.94 18.78 3.18
C VAL A 190 -1.34 20.22 2.90
N GLN A 191 -2.43 20.46 2.17
CA GLN A 191 -2.93 21.80 1.87
C GLN A 191 -3.44 22.50 3.14
N THR A 192 -4.14 21.80 4.03
CA THR A 192 -4.59 22.34 5.32
C THR A 192 -3.43 22.81 6.17
N LEU A 193 -2.37 21.99 6.30
CA LEU A 193 -1.18 22.37 7.06
C LEU A 193 -0.45 23.57 6.42
N ARG A 194 -0.43 23.64 5.09
CA ARG A 194 0.17 24.75 4.34
C ARG A 194 -0.62 26.04 4.50
N ASP A 195 -1.95 26.00 4.33
CA ASP A 195 -2.83 27.16 4.43
C ASP A 195 -2.82 27.76 5.84
N GLY A 196 -2.74 26.90 6.87
CA GLY A 196 -2.62 27.33 8.27
C GLY A 196 -1.20 27.68 8.71
N ALA A 197 -0.21 27.62 7.81
CA ALA A 197 1.21 27.80 8.11
C ALA A 197 1.71 26.91 9.26
N HIS A 198 1.12 25.73 9.46
CA HIS A 198 1.49 24.76 10.49
C HIS A 198 2.74 24.00 10.07
N THR A 199 3.90 24.65 10.13
CA THR A 199 5.18 24.11 9.66
C THR A 199 6.11 23.85 10.83
N GLU A 200 7.20 23.09 10.62
CA GLU A 200 8.16 22.81 11.70
C GLU A 200 8.89 24.07 12.22
N ASN A 201 9.05 25.11 11.39
CA ASN A 201 9.80 26.34 11.71
C ASN A 201 8.90 27.58 11.85
N GLY A 202 7.59 27.44 11.64
CA GLY A 202 6.65 28.56 11.60
C GLY A 202 5.22 28.15 11.90
N GLY A 203 4.47 29.08 12.49
CA GLY A 203 3.10 28.89 12.94
C GLY A 203 2.98 28.01 14.19
N ASP A 204 1.79 28.02 14.78
CA ASP A 204 1.45 27.07 15.85
C ASP A 204 1.24 25.67 15.24
N PRO A 205 1.50 24.58 15.98
CA PRO A 205 1.18 23.25 15.49
C PRO A 205 -0.34 23.02 15.43
N LEU A 206 -0.82 22.23 14.46
CA LEU A 206 -2.24 21.89 14.37
C LEU A 206 -2.55 20.68 15.25
N PHE A 207 -3.40 20.84 16.25
CA PHE A 207 -3.77 19.77 17.18
C PHE A 207 -4.73 18.75 16.56
N ALA A 208 -4.64 17.50 17.02
CA ALA A 208 -5.45 16.41 16.52
C ALA A 208 -6.96 16.64 16.61
N SER A 209 -7.40 17.20 17.72
CA SER A 209 -8.79 17.55 18.02
C SER A 209 -9.32 18.75 17.23
N SER A 210 -8.52 19.34 16.34
CA SER A 210 -8.92 20.47 15.50
C SER A 210 -8.77 20.15 14.00
N PHE A 211 -8.31 18.93 13.65
CA PHE A 211 -8.13 18.56 12.24
C PHE A 211 -9.43 18.57 11.47
N GLY A 212 -10.52 18.08 12.08
CA GLY A 212 -11.82 18.02 11.42
C GLY A 212 -12.27 19.38 10.89
N ASN A 213 -12.18 20.41 11.74
CA ASN A 213 -12.54 21.78 11.39
C ASN A 213 -11.58 22.39 10.36
N ALA A 214 -10.27 22.30 10.59
CA ALA A 214 -9.28 22.90 9.68
C ALA A 214 -9.33 22.27 8.27
N LEU A 215 -9.54 20.95 8.19
CA LEU A 215 -9.68 20.24 6.93
C LEU A 215 -10.99 20.61 6.23
N PHE A 216 -12.10 20.71 6.96
CA PHE A 216 -13.39 21.17 6.43
C PHE A 216 -13.27 22.57 5.81
N GLU A 217 -12.75 23.54 6.56
CA GLU A 217 -12.57 24.93 6.10
C GLU A 217 -11.64 25.01 4.89
N THR A 218 -10.62 24.17 4.83
CA THR A 218 -9.73 24.08 3.66
C THR A 218 -10.48 23.56 2.44
N LEU A 219 -11.24 22.46 2.57
CA LEU A 219 -12.05 21.94 1.48
C LEU A 219 -13.11 22.96 1.01
N GLU A 220 -13.70 23.71 1.93
CA GLU A 220 -14.66 24.78 1.62
C GLU A 220 -14.00 25.91 0.83
N ARG A 221 -12.88 26.44 1.33
CA ARG A 221 -12.09 27.51 0.71
C ARG A 221 -11.69 27.18 -0.73
N HIS A 222 -11.28 25.93 -0.96
CA HIS A 222 -10.86 25.44 -2.28
C HIS A 222 -12.02 24.87 -3.12
N ARG A 223 -13.28 25.00 -2.66
CA ARG A 223 -14.49 24.50 -3.35
C ARG A 223 -14.41 23.01 -3.69
N LYS A 224 -13.88 22.21 -2.78
CA LYS A 224 -13.75 20.75 -2.89
C LYS A 224 -14.54 19.99 -1.82
N LEU A 225 -15.44 20.65 -1.09
CA LEU A 225 -16.40 19.94 -0.24
C LEU A 225 -17.30 19.06 -1.10
N PRO A 226 -17.56 17.80 -0.69
CA PRO A 226 -18.56 16.99 -1.36
C PRO A 226 -19.96 17.55 -1.09
N GLU A 227 -20.92 17.10 -1.89
CA GLU A 227 -22.33 17.31 -1.59
C GLU A 227 -22.68 16.58 -0.29
N LEU A 228 -22.94 17.37 0.75
CA LEU A 228 -23.50 16.88 2.00
C LEU A 228 -25.02 16.83 1.82
N ALA A 229 -25.67 15.73 2.22
CA ALA A 229 -27.13 15.63 2.16
C ALA A 229 -27.77 16.87 2.81
N SER A 230 -28.92 17.31 2.33
CA SER A 230 -29.68 18.37 3.00
C SER A 230 -30.05 17.93 4.41
N GLU A 231 -30.09 18.86 5.37
CA GLU A 231 -30.62 18.56 6.70
C GLU A 231 -32.06 18.07 6.55
N SER A 232 -32.34 16.85 6.97
CA SER A 232 -33.73 16.38 7.00
C SER A 232 -34.46 17.15 8.11
N GLU A 233 -35.72 17.53 7.89
CA GLU A 233 -36.63 18.11 8.90
C GLU A 233 -37.02 17.09 9.99
N THR A 234 -36.19 16.08 10.23
CA THR A 234 -36.41 15.09 11.28
C THR A 234 -35.70 15.59 12.52
N TYR A 235 -36.41 15.61 13.64
CA TYR A 235 -35.84 15.88 14.96
C TYR A 235 -34.69 14.90 15.22
N ASP A 236 -33.46 15.34 14.99
CA ASP A 236 -32.27 14.56 15.28
C ASP A 236 -32.03 14.62 16.79
N GLU A 237 -32.54 13.62 17.50
CA GLU A 237 -32.41 13.45 18.96
C GLU A 237 -30.93 13.43 19.43
N TYR A 238 -29.98 13.26 18.50
CA TYR A 238 -28.55 13.16 18.74
C TYR A 238 -27.74 14.40 18.32
N GLY A 239 -28.39 15.53 18.02
CA GLY A 239 -27.79 16.87 18.11
C GLY A 239 -26.47 17.06 17.36
N GLY A 240 -26.49 17.02 16.03
CA GLY A 240 -25.38 17.50 15.20
C GLY A 240 -25.76 17.57 13.74
N GLY A 241 -25.76 18.78 13.15
CA GLY A 241 -26.02 18.97 11.71
C GLY A 241 -25.02 18.21 10.83
N ASN A 242 -25.36 18.00 9.56
CA ASN A 242 -24.54 17.22 8.60
C ASN A 242 -23.08 17.72 8.53
N THR A 243 -22.88 19.03 8.68
CA THR A 243 -21.56 19.68 8.74
C THR A 243 -20.72 19.21 9.94
N THR A 244 -21.31 19.16 11.14
CA THR A 244 -20.60 18.71 12.36
C THR A 244 -20.16 17.27 12.22
N ARG A 245 -21.07 16.40 11.73
CA ARG A 245 -20.74 14.98 11.50
C ARG A 245 -19.63 14.82 10.46
N TYR A 246 -19.64 15.65 9.41
CA TYR A 246 -18.58 15.59 8.40
C TYR A 246 -17.21 16.04 8.96
N ARG A 247 -17.18 17.05 9.85
CA ARG A 247 -15.95 17.45 10.56
C ARG A 247 -15.42 16.32 11.45
N GLU A 248 -16.28 15.65 12.21
CA GLU A 248 -15.90 14.47 13.01
C GLU A 248 -15.36 13.33 12.13
N TYR A 249 -15.98 13.10 10.97
CA TYR A 249 -15.52 12.13 9.99
C TYR A 249 -14.12 12.47 9.43
N LEU A 250 -13.87 13.75 9.12
CA LEU A 250 -12.59 14.23 8.63
C LEU A 250 -11.48 14.10 9.69
N GLU A 251 -11.78 14.43 10.95
CA GLU A 251 -10.86 14.21 12.08
C GLU A 251 -10.52 12.73 12.24
N TYR A 252 -11.55 11.87 12.22
CA TYR A 252 -11.37 10.43 12.26
C TYR A 252 -10.48 9.91 11.12
N CYS A 253 -10.68 10.40 9.90
CA CYS A 253 -9.82 10.05 8.77
C CYS A 253 -8.36 10.48 9.02
N ALA A 254 -8.12 11.67 9.57
CA ALA A 254 -6.78 12.13 9.89
C ALA A 254 -6.12 11.22 10.93
N VAL A 255 -6.84 10.90 12.01
CA VAL A 255 -6.40 9.98 13.06
C VAL A 255 -6.08 8.60 12.51
N VAL A 256 -6.90 8.07 11.59
CA VAL A 256 -6.66 6.78 10.93
C VAL A 256 -5.43 6.82 10.01
N ASP A 257 -5.16 7.93 9.30
CA ASP A 257 -3.98 8.04 8.43
C ASP A 257 -2.66 8.11 9.21
N LEU A 258 -2.70 8.46 10.50
CA LEU A 258 -1.55 8.38 11.43
C LEU A 258 -1.15 6.94 11.78
N ARG A 259 -1.86 5.94 11.26
CA ARG A 259 -1.44 4.54 11.34
C ARG A 259 -0.16 4.31 10.53
N GLY A 260 0.69 3.40 10.98
CA GLY A 260 1.90 3.03 10.24
C GLY A 260 1.58 2.45 8.86
N THR A 261 2.44 2.68 7.87
CA THR A 261 2.27 2.11 6.53
C THR A 261 2.31 0.60 6.55
N HIS A 262 1.19 -0.04 6.19
CA HIS A 262 1.04 -1.50 6.07
C HIS A 262 1.57 -2.06 4.76
N ARG A 263 1.58 -1.25 3.69
CA ARG A 263 1.96 -1.66 2.33
C ARG A 263 2.86 -0.58 1.72
N ILE A 264 4.03 -0.98 1.21
CA ILE A 264 4.97 -0.10 0.48
C ILE A 264 4.28 0.64 -0.67
N ILE A 265 3.26 0.04 -1.30
CA ILE A 265 2.48 0.65 -2.38
C ILE A 265 1.45 1.70 -1.92
N HIS A 266 1.42 2.08 -0.64
CA HIS A 266 0.52 3.09 -0.08
C HIS A 266 1.18 3.93 1.04
N GLN A 267 2.45 4.33 0.87
CA GLN A 267 3.21 5.12 1.87
C GLN A 267 2.44 6.35 2.36
N ASN A 268 2.32 6.52 3.68
CA ASN A 268 1.66 7.68 4.30
C ASN A 268 2.54 8.94 4.28
N LEU A 269 1.98 10.07 4.72
CA LEU A 269 2.69 11.36 4.69
C LEU A 269 3.94 11.41 5.59
N GLU A 270 3.96 10.65 6.69
CA GLU A 270 5.14 10.55 7.56
C GLU A 270 6.27 9.77 6.87
N ASP A 271 5.97 8.61 6.30
CA ASP A 271 6.98 7.73 5.67
C ASP A 271 7.57 8.34 4.39
N VAL A 272 6.85 9.23 3.71
CA VAL A 272 7.41 10.00 2.57
C VAL A 272 8.12 11.29 3.00
N GLY A 273 8.20 11.57 4.30
CA GLY A 273 8.88 12.75 4.85
C GLY A 273 8.19 14.06 4.54
N LEU A 274 6.85 14.11 4.55
CA LEU A 274 6.07 15.37 4.43
C LEU A 274 5.43 15.80 5.76
N LEU A 275 5.10 14.86 6.63
CA LEU A 275 4.40 15.12 7.88
C LEU A 275 5.32 14.88 9.08
N MET A 276 5.25 15.78 10.06
CA MET A 276 5.75 15.56 11.41
C MET A 276 4.58 15.34 12.35
N VAL A 277 4.67 14.32 13.19
CA VAL A 277 3.75 14.09 14.31
C VAL A 277 4.49 14.40 15.60
N GLY A 278 3.93 15.29 16.40
CA GLY A 278 4.48 15.66 17.69
C GLY A 278 3.52 15.39 18.85
N TYR A 279 4.08 15.49 20.05
CA TYR A 279 3.39 15.20 21.31
C TYR A 279 3.54 16.39 22.25
N ARG A 280 2.45 17.10 22.51
CA ARG A 280 2.41 18.23 23.46
C ARG A 280 2.78 17.73 24.86
N GLY A 281 3.68 18.46 25.51
CA GLY A 281 4.19 18.11 26.84
C GLY A 281 5.39 17.15 26.84
N LEU A 282 5.75 16.53 25.70
CA LEU A 282 6.89 15.63 25.63
C LEU A 282 8.22 16.33 25.96
N ARG A 283 8.49 17.49 25.34
CA ARG A 283 9.77 18.21 25.53
C ARG A 283 9.98 18.66 26.99
N PRO A 284 9.01 19.30 27.67
CA PRO A 284 9.13 19.59 29.09
C PRO A 284 9.32 18.32 29.96
N LEU A 285 8.62 17.23 29.65
CA LEU A 285 8.71 15.98 30.41
C LEU A 285 10.12 15.35 30.35
N VAL A 286 10.76 15.34 29.19
CA VAL A 286 12.10 14.74 29.05
C VAL A 286 13.21 15.60 29.65
N GLN A 287 12.96 16.91 29.77
CA GLN A 287 13.84 17.86 30.45
C GLN A 287 13.72 17.80 31.98
N ASP A 288 12.58 17.36 32.52
CA ASP A 288 12.38 17.15 33.95
C ASP A 288 13.13 15.91 34.45
N ALA A 289 14.39 16.10 34.88
CA ALA A 289 15.20 15.00 35.42
C ALA A 289 14.56 14.29 36.62
N GLY A 290 13.73 14.97 37.40
CA GLY A 290 13.02 14.39 38.54
C GLY A 290 11.99 13.34 38.13
N ALA A 291 11.33 13.54 36.98
CA ALA A 291 10.38 12.58 36.44
C ALA A 291 11.05 11.23 36.07
N TRP A 292 12.34 11.25 35.72
CA TRP A 292 13.10 10.06 35.28
C TRP A 292 13.99 9.47 36.38
N ALA A 293 13.96 10.02 37.60
CA ALA A 293 14.81 9.57 38.71
C ALA A 293 14.66 8.06 39.00
N ASN A 294 13.46 7.50 38.83
CA ASN A 294 13.19 6.09 39.09
C ASN A 294 13.39 5.17 37.89
N VAL A 295 13.88 5.68 36.75
CA VAL A 295 14.14 4.89 35.54
C VAL A 295 15.65 4.83 35.29
N PRO A 296 16.39 3.82 35.81
CA PRO A 296 17.87 3.84 35.81
C PRO A 296 18.49 4.09 34.43
N ALA A 297 17.98 3.45 33.38
CA ALA A 297 18.51 3.59 32.02
C ALA A 297 18.27 4.98 31.38
N LEU A 298 17.36 5.79 31.94
CA LEU A 298 17.01 7.12 31.44
C LEU A 298 17.39 8.25 32.41
N ARG A 299 17.67 7.93 33.66
CA ARG A 299 18.08 8.89 34.70
C ARG A 299 19.30 9.70 34.25
N ASP A 300 20.33 9.03 33.74
CA ASP A 300 21.57 9.68 33.34
C ASP A 300 21.64 9.95 31.83
N ALA A 301 20.59 9.59 31.09
CA ALA A 301 20.49 9.88 29.65
C ALA A 301 20.22 11.37 29.42
N SER A 302 20.71 11.89 28.28
CA SER A 302 20.42 13.26 27.85
C SER A 302 18.91 13.45 27.61
N ALA A 303 18.46 14.71 27.65
CA ALA A 303 17.07 15.03 27.29
C ALA A 303 16.72 14.62 25.85
N GLU A 304 17.70 14.68 24.93
CA GLU A 304 17.53 14.27 23.54
C GLU A 304 17.37 12.75 23.42
N ARG A 305 18.17 11.96 24.15
CA ARG A 305 18.04 10.51 24.21
C ARG A 305 16.69 10.07 24.78
N ARG A 306 16.24 10.74 25.84
CA ARG A 306 14.92 10.51 26.44
C ARG A 306 13.81 10.83 25.45
N GLU A 307 13.92 11.95 24.70
CA GLU A 307 12.94 12.31 23.67
C GLU A 307 12.85 11.24 22.59
N ASP A 308 13.97 10.83 22.02
CA ASP A 308 13.99 9.81 20.96
C ASP A 308 13.37 8.49 21.44
N TYR A 309 13.70 8.07 22.67
CA TYR A 309 13.15 6.84 23.26
C TYR A 309 11.63 6.91 23.46
N VAL A 310 11.15 7.97 24.12
CA VAL A 310 9.73 8.16 24.45
C VAL A 310 8.91 8.36 23.18
N ARG A 311 9.39 9.19 22.25
CA ARG A 311 8.74 9.40 20.95
C ARG A 311 8.62 8.06 20.21
N GLY A 312 9.66 7.24 20.20
CA GLY A 312 9.61 5.90 19.62
C GLY A 312 8.55 4.99 20.26
N LEU A 313 8.38 5.03 21.58
CA LEU A 313 7.30 4.28 22.26
C LEU A 313 5.91 4.76 21.84
N LEU A 314 5.69 6.08 21.89
CA LEU A 314 4.40 6.67 21.54
C LEU A 314 4.07 6.45 20.06
N ASP A 315 5.05 6.52 19.17
CA ASP A 315 4.89 6.24 17.75
C ASP A 315 4.54 4.76 17.51
N LEU A 316 5.17 3.82 18.23
CA LEU A 316 4.85 2.40 18.11
C LEU A 316 3.41 2.10 18.53
N MET A 317 2.90 2.77 19.56
CA MET A 317 1.52 2.64 20.01
C MET A 317 0.54 3.31 19.03
N ARG A 318 0.82 4.57 18.66
CA ARG A 318 0.02 5.34 17.70
C ARG A 318 -0.10 4.66 16.34
N LYS A 319 1.01 4.12 15.81
CA LYS A 319 1.04 3.45 14.49
C LYS A 319 0.26 2.14 14.47
N GLU A 320 -0.09 1.58 15.63
CA GLU A 320 -1.02 0.45 15.79
C GLU A 320 -2.47 0.90 16.07
N LEU A 321 -2.77 2.20 16.05
CA LEU A 321 -4.04 2.81 16.46
C LEU A 321 -4.41 2.56 17.93
N ALA A 322 -3.41 2.57 18.81
CA ALA A 322 -3.66 2.64 20.25
C ALA A 322 -3.82 4.09 20.68
N LEU A 323 -5.01 4.65 20.43
CA LEU A 323 -5.35 6.06 20.64
C LEU A 323 -6.65 6.19 21.43
N ASP A 324 -6.66 7.09 22.41
CA ASP A 324 -7.87 7.47 23.15
C ASP A 324 -8.72 8.44 22.32
N HIS A 325 -9.36 7.98 21.25
CA HIS A 325 -10.26 8.81 20.44
C HIS A 325 -11.66 8.18 20.43
N ASP A 326 -12.74 8.98 20.41
CA ASP A 326 -14.12 8.49 20.53
C ASP A 326 -14.47 7.42 19.49
N ALA A 327 -14.00 7.59 18.24
CA ALA A 327 -14.15 6.58 17.19
C ALA A 327 -13.56 5.19 17.52
N PHE A 328 -12.68 5.10 18.51
CA PHE A 328 -12.08 3.86 18.99
C PHE A 328 -12.64 3.44 20.33
N THR A 329 -12.72 4.35 21.30
CA THR A 329 -13.17 4.08 22.67
C THR A 329 -14.69 3.90 22.77
N GLY A 330 -15.45 4.73 22.04
CA GLY A 330 -16.91 4.70 21.89
C GLY A 330 -17.38 4.17 20.53
N ARG A 331 -16.61 3.26 19.91
CA ARG A 331 -16.73 2.83 18.50
C ARG A 331 -18.16 2.64 17.98
N SER A 332 -19.01 1.87 18.65
CA SER A 332 -20.37 1.62 18.18
C SER A 332 -21.20 2.90 18.12
N GLY A 333 -21.09 3.77 19.13
CA GLY A 333 -21.77 5.06 19.12
C GLY A 333 -21.28 5.96 18.00
N PHE A 334 -19.96 6.01 17.77
CA PHE A 334 -19.38 6.78 16.67
C PHE A 334 -19.81 6.26 15.29
N GLN A 335 -19.88 4.94 15.11
CA GLN A 335 -20.33 4.31 13.86
C GLN A 335 -21.77 4.72 13.50
N GLU A 336 -22.69 4.68 14.47
CA GLU A 336 -24.10 5.05 14.26
C GLU A 336 -24.29 6.56 14.06
N ARG A 337 -23.58 7.38 14.84
CA ARG A 337 -23.71 8.84 14.79
C ARG A 337 -23.02 9.45 13.58
N VAL A 338 -21.86 8.92 13.17
CA VAL A 338 -20.99 9.53 12.15
C VAL A 338 -20.93 8.68 10.89
N LEU A 339 -20.29 7.50 10.94
CA LEU A 339 -19.92 6.76 9.73
C LEU A 339 -21.16 6.43 8.88
N ARG A 340 -22.18 5.81 9.47
CA ARG A 340 -23.40 5.41 8.75
C ARG A 340 -24.24 6.57 8.23
N ARG A 341 -24.04 7.79 8.74
CA ARG A 341 -24.77 8.99 8.32
C ARG A 341 -24.02 9.86 7.30
N VAL A 342 -22.71 9.66 7.12
CA VAL A 342 -21.96 10.30 6.04
C VAL A 342 -22.18 9.50 4.75
N ALA A 343 -22.74 10.17 3.74
CA ALA A 343 -23.02 9.59 2.43
C ALA A 343 -21.77 8.95 1.82
N GLU A 344 -21.91 7.77 1.19
CA GLU A 344 -20.80 7.02 0.62
C GLU A 344 -19.99 7.83 -0.41
N THR A 345 -20.66 8.69 -1.17
CA THR A 345 -20.05 9.60 -2.16
C THR A 345 -19.21 10.70 -1.53
N ALA A 346 -19.47 11.07 -0.28
CA ALA A 346 -18.72 12.08 0.47
C ALA A 346 -17.52 11.50 1.24
N ARG A 347 -17.42 10.15 1.34
CA ARG A 347 -16.35 9.47 2.07
C ARG A 347 -15.03 9.49 1.29
N LEU A 348 -13.98 9.92 1.99
CA LEU A 348 -12.62 10.01 1.46
C LEU A 348 -11.78 8.77 1.85
N LEU A 349 -11.16 8.77 3.03
CA LEU A 349 -10.16 7.76 3.41
C LEU A 349 -10.79 6.45 3.93
N VAL A 350 -11.72 6.57 4.88
CA VAL A 350 -12.46 5.44 5.45
C VAL A 350 -13.81 5.39 4.78
N ARG A 351 -14.02 4.37 3.93
CA ARG A 351 -15.20 4.25 3.08
C ARG A 351 -16.16 3.15 3.51
N ASP A 352 -15.70 2.23 4.36
CA ASP A 352 -16.55 1.22 5.00
C ASP A 352 -17.15 1.73 6.33
N ASP A 353 -18.23 1.11 6.79
CA ASP A 353 -18.94 1.47 8.02
C ASP A 353 -18.24 0.98 9.30
N GLU A 354 -17.25 0.11 9.17
CA GLU A 354 -16.62 -0.58 10.30
C GLU A 354 -15.40 0.17 10.82
N GLY A 355 -14.60 0.73 9.91
CA GLY A 355 -13.29 1.29 10.19
C GLY A 355 -12.25 0.24 10.63
N PRO A 356 -10.99 0.64 10.80
CA PRO A 356 -9.97 -0.24 11.36
C PRO A 356 -10.28 -0.60 12.81
N ARG A 357 -9.91 -1.83 13.20
CA ARG A 357 -9.95 -2.24 14.60
C ARG A 357 -8.96 -1.41 15.43
N PRO A 358 -9.40 -0.82 16.56
CA PRO A 358 -8.50 -0.12 17.48
C PRO A 358 -7.62 -1.08 18.26
N THR A 359 -6.54 -0.56 18.83
CA THR A 359 -5.60 -1.35 19.63
C THR A 359 -5.53 -0.85 21.06
N VAL A 360 -5.34 -1.76 22.03
CA VAL A 360 -4.83 -1.42 23.36
C VAL A 360 -3.57 -2.19 23.66
N PHE A 361 -2.69 -1.61 24.47
CA PHE A 361 -1.55 -2.33 25.02
C PHE A 361 -1.83 -2.78 26.45
N SER A 362 -1.92 -4.09 26.67
CA SER A 362 -2.25 -4.67 27.98
C SER A 362 -1.55 -6.00 28.17
N ASP A 363 -1.11 -6.27 29.40
CA ASP A 363 -0.63 -7.59 29.80
C ASP A 363 -1.76 -8.49 30.37
N ASP A 364 -3.02 -8.01 30.41
CA ASP A 364 -4.17 -8.82 30.84
C ASP A 364 -4.37 -10.03 29.90
N GLU A 365 -4.71 -11.18 30.48
CA GLU A 365 -5.04 -12.38 29.72
C GLU A 365 -6.53 -12.39 29.37
N THR A 366 -6.86 -12.71 28.11
CA THR A 366 -8.25 -12.91 27.72
C THR A 366 -8.38 -14.04 26.72
N THR A 367 -9.43 -14.83 26.88
CA THR A 367 -9.84 -15.92 25.99
C THR A 367 -11.00 -15.51 25.06
N TYR A 368 -11.53 -14.29 25.22
CA TYR A 368 -12.70 -13.82 24.47
C TYR A 368 -12.30 -13.03 23.22
N ARG A 369 -13.07 -13.21 22.13
CA ARG A 369 -12.98 -12.33 20.96
C ARG A 369 -13.51 -10.95 21.34
N THR A 370 -12.68 -9.94 21.24
CA THR A 370 -13.07 -8.54 21.46
C THR A 370 -13.09 -7.77 20.14
N ALA A 371 -13.78 -6.63 20.11
CA ALA A 371 -13.72 -5.69 18.98
C ALA A 371 -12.37 -4.96 18.87
N TRP A 372 -11.46 -5.21 19.81
CA TRP A 372 -10.15 -4.59 19.95
C TRP A 372 -9.03 -5.55 19.57
N SER A 373 -7.94 -5.00 19.05
CA SER A 373 -6.65 -5.68 19.00
C SER A 373 -5.94 -5.48 20.34
N ILE A 374 -5.49 -6.58 20.98
CA ILE A 374 -4.75 -6.51 22.24
C ILE A 374 -3.29 -6.84 21.95
N ARG A 375 -2.40 -5.89 22.23
CA ARG A 375 -0.95 -6.07 22.15
C ARG A 375 -0.37 -6.16 23.56
N ARG A 376 0.48 -7.16 23.83
CA ARG A 376 1.16 -7.28 25.13
C ARG A 376 2.16 -6.12 25.33
N LEU A 377 2.27 -5.62 26.55
CA LEU A 377 3.26 -4.60 26.92
C LEU A 377 4.63 -5.26 27.06
N VAL A 378 4.74 -6.29 27.90
CA VAL A 378 5.98 -7.03 28.17
C VAL A 378 5.93 -8.48 27.67
N GLY A 379 4.75 -9.11 27.74
CA GLY A 379 4.50 -10.48 27.28
C GLY A 379 5.25 -11.57 28.07
N ASN A 380 4.78 -12.83 27.98
CA ASN A 380 5.25 -13.93 28.83
C ASN A 380 6.73 -14.33 28.64
N ARG A 381 7.36 -13.92 27.53
CA ARG A 381 8.80 -14.14 27.25
C ARG A 381 9.60 -12.83 27.18
N GLY A 382 9.02 -11.69 27.56
CA GLY A 382 9.69 -10.38 27.53
C GLY A 382 9.95 -9.81 26.12
N GLN A 383 9.31 -10.34 25.08
CA GLN A 383 9.63 -10.06 23.66
C GLN A 383 8.43 -9.49 22.90
N THR A 384 8.07 -8.24 23.21
CA THR A 384 7.03 -7.48 22.50
C THR A 384 7.68 -6.43 21.59
N ILE A 385 6.85 -5.67 20.86
CA ILE A 385 7.35 -4.53 20.07
C ILE A 385 7.96 -3.45 20.96
N LEU A 386 7.36 -3.19 22.13
CA LEU A 386 7.81 -2.15 23.05
C LEU A 386 9.07 -2.57 23.82
N THR A 387 9.17 -3.83 24.27
CA THR A 387 10.38 -4.29 24.97
C THR A 387 11.57 -4.43 24.01
N ARG A 388 11.35 -4.86 22.76
CA ARG A 388 12.40 -4.88 21.74
C ARG A 388 12.90 -3.48 21.40
N TRP A 389 11.97 -2.52 21.26
CA TRP A 389 12.35 -1.12 21.10
C TRP A 389 13.16 -0.62 22.29
N THR A 390 12.67 -0.82 23.51
CA THR A 390 13.35 -0.40 24.73
C THR A 390 14.75 -0.99 24.85
N ARG A 391 14.89 -2.28 24.59
CA ARG A 391 16.19 -2.95 24.59
C ARG A 391 17.17 -2.32 23.59
N ARG A 392 16.71 -2.10 22.35
CA ARG A 392 17.57 -1.58 21.27
C ARG A 392 17.89 -0.10 21.43
N ALA A 393 16.91 0.71 21.80
CA ALA A 393 17.07 2.14 21.99
C ALA A 393 17.99 2.47 23.18
N LEU A 394 17.94 1.67 24.24
CA LEU A 394 18.71 1.91 25.47
C LEU A 394 19.89 0.96 25.65
N ASN A 395 20.20 0.14 24.62
CA ASN A 395 21.28 -0.85 24.63
C ASN A 395 21.28 -1.76 25.88
N LEU A 396 20.12 -2.29 26.24
CA LEU A 396 19.95 -3.09 27.45
C LEU A 396 20.39 -4.55 27.25
N PRO A 397 20.99 -5.18 28.28
CA PRO A 397 21.63 -6.49 28.14
C PRO A 397 20.63 -7.59 27.74
N ASP A 398 19.46 -7.59 28.36
CA ASP A 398 18.46 -8.65 28.19
C ASP A 398 17.02 -8.12 28.13
N ALA A 399 16.09 -9.06 27.92
CA ALA A 399 14.67 -8.76 27.80
C ALA A 399 14.01 -8.37 29.13
N ARG A 400 14.57 -8.80 30.27
CA ARG A 400 14.04 -8.50 31.60
C ARG A 400 14.37 -7.07 31.99
N ALA A 401 15.62 -6.65 31.81
CA ALA A 401 16.03 -5.25 31.98
C ALA A 401 15.19 -4.30 31.11
N ALA A 402 14.91 -4.70 29.87
CA ALA A 402 14.05 -3.94 28.97
C ALA A 402 12.59 -3.87 29.43
N ALA A 403 12.05 -4.98 29.95
CA ALA A 403 10.71 -5.03 30.51
C ALA A 403 10.54 -4.12 31.73
N ASP A 404 11.48 -4.20 32.67
CA ASP A 404 11.43 -3.42 33.92
C ASP A 404 11.60 -1.93 33.63
N THR A 405 12.53 -1.58 32.74
CA THR A 405 12.70 -0.19 32.26
C THR A 405 11.44 0.32 31.56
N LEU A 406 10.83 -0.50 30.70
CA LEU A 406 9.60 -0.12 30.00
C LEU A 406 8.46 0.16 30.99
N ARG A 407 8.25 -0.67 32.01
CA ARG A 407 7.18 -0.44 33.01
C ARG A 407 7.35 0.90 33.71
N LEU A 408 8.56 1.17 34.20
CA LEU A 408 8.87 2.44 34.88
C LEU A 408 8.68 3.64 33.95
N ALA A 409 9.10 3.53 32.69
CA ALA A 409 8.86 4.58 31.70
C ALA A 409 7.35 4.80 31.44
N LEU A 410 6.56 3.73 31.31
CA LEU A 410 5.10 3.84 31.13
C LEU A 410 4.41 4.50 32.33
N ASP A 411 4.91 4.30 33.54
CA ASP A 411 4.41 4.96 34.76
C ASP A 411 4.67 6.48 34.73
N VAL A 412 5.82 6.92 34.20
CA VAL A 412 6.09 8.35 33.96
C VAL A 412 5.14 8.91 32.91
N LEU A 413 4.90 8.18 31.82
CA LEU A 413 4.07 8.65 30.71
C LEU A 413 2.58 8.76 31.06
N LYS A 414 2.06 7.89 31.94
CA LYS A 414 0.67 7.93 32.43
C LYS A 414 0.44 8.93 33.57
N ALA A 415 1.50 9.41 34.22
CA ALA A 415 1.38 10.28 35.39
C ALA A 415 0.55 11.53 35.06
N PRO A 416 -0.25 12.08 36.00
CA PRO A 416 -1.09 13.26 35.76
C PRO A 416 -0.35 14.50 35.26
N LYS A 417 0.96 14.61 35.55
CA LYS A 417 1.81 15.69 35.04
C LYS A 417 2.13 15.56 33.54
N SER A 418 2.06 14.35 32.99
CA SER A 418 2.37 14.01 31.60
C SER A 418 1.10 13.81 30.77
N GLU A 419 0.26 12.84 31.18
CA GLU A 419 -0.95 12.41 30.46
C GLU A 419 -0.72 12.08 28.97
N LEU A 420 0.50 11.68 28.60
CA LEU A 420 0.81 11.21 27.24
C LEU A 420 0.16 9.85 26.96
N LEU A 421 -0.03 9.04 28.01
CA LEU A 421 -0.79 7.79 27.97
C LEU A 421 -2.02 7.88 28.88
N LYS A 422 -3.09 7.22 28.45
CA LYS A 422 -4.33 7.03 29.22
C LYS A 422 -4.66 5.55 29.37
N GLU A 423 -5.31 5.21 30.46
CA GLU A 423 -5.91 3.89 30.63
C GLU A 423 -7.24 3.81 29.91
N GLN A 424 -7.44 2.74 29.14
CA GLN A 424 -8.65 2.49 28.38
C GLN A 424 -9.17 1.08 28.66
N ARG A 425 -10.49 0.96 28.79
CA ARG A 425 -11.17 -0.33 28.84
C ARG A 425 -11.42 -0.85 27.43
N ALA A 426 -10.96 -2.05 27.14
CA ALA A 426 -11.21 -2.78 25.90
C ALA A 426 -12.16 -3.94 26.18
N GLY A 427 -13.47 -3.69 26.05
CA GLY A 427 -14.50 -4.61 26.51
C GLY A 427 -14.57 -4.68 28.05
N GLN A 428 -15.10 -5.79 28.58
CA GLN A 428 -15.43 -5.89 30.00
C GLN A 428 -14.22 -6.19 30.90
N TYR A 429 -13.21 -6.91 30.38
CA TYR A 429 -12.17 -7.54 31.21
C TYR A 429 -10.75 -7.04 30.98
N VAL A 430 -10.53 -6.22 29.95
CA VAL A 430 -9.17 -5.79 29.57
C VAL A 430 -9.01 -4.30 29.83
N ARG A 431 -8.01 -3.94 30.62
CA ARG A 431 -7.54 -2.56 30.76
C ARG A 431 -6.18 -2.44 30.11
N GLY A 432 -6.02 -1.45 29.25
CA GLY A 432 -4.76 -1.24 28.54
C GLY A 432 -4.43 0.23 28.38
N LEU A 433 -3.22 0.47 27.92
CA LEU A 433 -2.71 1.81 27.66
C LEU A 433 -2.95 2.18 26.19
N VAL A 434 -3.35 3.43 26.00
CA VAL A 434 -3.49 4.10 24.72
C VAL A 434 -2.82 5.47 24.78
N VAL A 435 -2.41 6.00 23.64
CA VAL A 435 -1.86 7.34 23.52
C VAL A 435 -3.00 8.36 23.60
N ASN A 436 -2.78 9.43 24.37
CA ASN A 436 -3.75 10.51 24.47
C ASN A 436 -3.80 11.31 23.16
N HIS A 437 -4.90 11.19 22.41
CA HIS A 437 -5.02 11.82 21.09
C HIS A 437 -4.94 13.35 21.16
N GLU A 438 -5.41 13.98 22.24
CA GLU A 438 -5.40 15.44 22.44
C GLU A 438 -3.99 16.02 22.64
N LYS A 439 -2.98 15.17 22.86
CA LYS A 439 -1.58 15.59 22.92
C LYS A 439 -0.94 15.54 21.53
N LEU A 440 -1.56 14.91 20.53
CA LEU A 440 -1.03 14.84 19.18
C LEU A 440 -1.20 16.18 18.46
N TYR A 441 -0.16 16.56 17.73
CA TYR A 441 -0.23 17.65 16.77
C TYR A 441 0.54 17.30 15.50
N LEU A 442 0.17 17.94 14.40
CA LEU A 442 0.81 17.77 13.10
C LEU A 442 1.41 19.08 12.61
N GLN A 443 2.54 18.94 11.93
CA GLN A 443 3.20 20.02 11.22
C GLN A 443 3.69 19.52 9.86
N LEU A 444 3.70 20.39 8.87
CA LEU A 444 4.38 20.17 7.61
C LEU A 444 5.89 20.23 7.84
N ARG A 445 6.57 19.23 7.32
CA ARG A 445 8.02 19.15 7.34
C ARG A 445 8.62 19.95 6.19
N GLU A 446 9.61 20.78 6.49
CA GLU A 446 10.30 21.61 5.50
C GLU A 446 11.71 21.09 5.19
N ARG A 447 12.43 20.63 6.21
CA ARG A 447 13.76 20.02 6.09
C ARG A 447 13.67 18.51 5.81
N PRO A 448 14.65 17.95 5.09
CA PRO A 448 14.72 16.50 4.93
C PRO A 448 14.87 15.80 6.29
N PRO A 449 14.30 14.60 6.47
CA PRO A 449 14.54 13.79 7.66
C PRO A 449 16.03 13.55 7.86
N ARG A 450 16.47 13.32 9.11
CA ARG A 450 17.88 13.00 9.40
C ARG A 450 18.24 11.58 8.99
N TRP A 451 17.33 10.64 9.23
CA TRP A 451 17.60 9.22 9.13
C TRP A 451 16.57 8.49 8.28
N GLN A 452 16.99 7.38 7.68
CA GLN A 452 16.13 6.44 6.97
C GLN A 452 16.49 5.00 7.33
N CYS A 453 15.49 4.14 7.46
CA CYS A 453 15.74 2.71 7.57
C CYS A 453 15.97 2.09 6.18
N PRO A 454 17.10 1.41 5.92
CA PRO A 454 17.38 0.80 4.62
C PRO A 454 16.47 -0.42 4.31
N VAL A 455 15.80 -0.97 5.34
CA VAL A 455 14.94 -2.16 5.21
C VAL A 455 13.47 -1.78 4.98
N CYS A 456 12.93 -0.85 5.78
CA CYS A 456 11.50 -0.51 5.72
C CYS A 456 11.20 0.88 5.16
N GLU A 457 12.23 1.62 4.75
CA GLU A 457 12.18 2.97 4.16
C GLU A 457 11.61 4.08 5.05
N THR A 458 11.06 3.75 6.24
CA THR A 458 10.58 4.74 7.22
C THR A 458 11.69 5.73 7.58
N THR A 459 11.33 7.01 7.60
CA THR A 459 12.21 8.13 7.91
C THR A 459 12.04 8.60 9.36
N TYR A 460 13.11 9.14 9.95
CA TYR A 460 13.16 9.55 11.35
C TYR A 460 13.99 10.85 11.54
N ASP A 461 13.72 11.57 12.63
CA ASP A 461 14.51 12.73 13.10
C ASP A 461 15.06 12.53 14.49
N TRP A 462 15.54 11.32 14.76
CA TRP A 462 16.24 11.05 15.99
C TRP A 462 17.42 12.02 16.17
N HIS A 463 17.57 12.50 17.39
CA HIS A 463 18.67 13.34 17.81
C HIS A 463 19.94 12.52 18.02
N GLU A 464 19.84 11.46 18.82
CA GLU A 464 20.96 10.59 19.22
C GLU A 464 20.74 9.12 18.83
N LEU A 465 19.49 8.66 18.67
CA LEU A 465 19.22 7.28 18.26
C LEU A 465 19.51 7.06 16.78
N THR A 466 20.07 5.90 16.45
CA THR A 466 20.32 5.46 15.07
C THR A 466 19.62 4.14 14.77
N VAL A 467 18.53 3.80 15.48
CA VAL A 467 17.85 2.50 15.34
C VAL A 467 16.40 2.64 14.88
N CYS A 468 15.96 1.72 14.01
CA CYS A 468 14.59 1.67 13.53
C CYS A 468 13.61 1.11 14.59
N THR A 469 12.41 1.70 14.68
CA THR A 469 11.37 1.23 15.61
C THR A 469 10.73 -0.12 15.21
N ARG A 470 10.81 -0.53 13.95
CA ARG A 470 10.21 -1.80 13.49
C ARG A 470 11.00 -3.00 14.01
N GLN A 471 10.28 -4.06 14.41
CA GLN A 471 10.84 -5.21 15.12
C GLN A 471 11.93 -5.99 14.38
N ARG A 472 11.88 -6.04 13.04
CA ARG A 472 12.81 -6.82 12.20
C ARG A 472 13.78 -5.92 11.41
N CYS A 473 13.85 -4.64 11.76
CA CYS A 473 14.77 -3.68 11.15
C CYS A 473 15.93 -3.39 12.09
N GLY A 474 17.04 -2.87 11.56
CA GLY A 474 18.28 -2.64 12.29
C GLY A 474 18.63 -1.15 12.46
N GLN A 475 19.90 -0.85 12.23
CA GLN A 475 20.46 0.50 12.23
C GLN A 475 19.86 1.35 11.08
N LEU A 476 19.84 2.66 11.31
CA LEU A 476 19.43 3.67 10.36
C LEU A 476 20.66 4.19 9.63
N THR A 477 20.44 4.64 8.40
CA THR A 477 21.43 5.36 7.61
C THR A 477 21.00 6.82 7.49
N PRO A 478 21.92 7.76 7.21
CA PRO A 478 21.54 9.12 6.83
C PRO A 478 20.52 9.10 5.70
N TYR A 479 19.51 9.98 5.79
CA TYR A 479 18.50 10.08 4.75
C TYR A 479 19.13 10.52 3.42
N VAL A 480 18.75 9.86 2.33
CA VAL A 480 19.12 10.25 0.97
C VAL A 480 17.84 10.55 0.20
N GLU A 481 17.72 11.77 -0.31
CA GLU A 481 16.56 12.13 -1.13
C GLU A 481 16.59 11.34 -2.44
N ARG A 482 15.51 10.60 -2.68
CA ARG A 482 15.29 9.84 -3.92
C ARG A 482 13.95 10.23 -4.53
N PRO A 483 13.78 10.14 -5.87
CA PRO A 483 12.49 10.34 -6.49
C PRO A 483 11.44 9.39 -5.89
N ASN A 484 10.44 9.95 -5.21
CA ASN A 484 9.35 9.19 -4.60
C ASN A 484 8.02 9.58 -5.24
N TYR A 485 7.30 8.60 -5.80
CA TYR A 485 6.01 8.82 -6.46
C TYR A 485 4.99 9.48 -5.53
N PHE A 486 4.80 8.92 -4.32
CA PHE A 486 3.81 9.40 -3.35
C PHE A 486 4.15 10.81 -2.86
N ARG A 487 5.42 11.08 -2.56
CA ARG A 487 5.87 12.43 -2.17
C ARG A 487 5.53 13.46 -3.24
N ARG A 488 5.79 13.17 -4.52
CA ARG A 488 5.42 14.05 -5.64
C ARG A 488 3.90 14.20 -5.75
N ALA A 489 3.17 13.09 -5.69
CA ALA A 489 1.71 13.08 -5.80
C ALA A 489 1.04 13.91 -4.70
N TYR A 490 1.52 13.83 -3.44
CA TYR A 490 0.93 14.58 -2.32
C TYR A 490 1.29 16.07 -2.33
N LYS A 491 2.41 16.46 -2.94
CA LYS A 491 2.81 17.87 -3.07
C LYS A 491 2.01 18.66 -4.11
N GLN A 492 1.26 18.00 -4.99
CA GLN A 492 0.54 18.63 -6.10
C GLN A 492 -0.64 19.53 -5.68
N GLY A 493 -0.99 19.60 -4.40
CA GLY A 493 -2.12 20.43 -3.91
C GLY A 493 -3.49 19.86 -4.30
N LEU A 494 -4.55 20.62 -4.03
CA LEU A 494 -5.93 20.18 -4.29
C LEU A 494 -6.35 20.30 -5.77
N GLU A 495 -5.74 21.21 -6.52
CA GLU A 495 -5.98 21.38 -7.97
C GLU A 495 -5.04 20.54 -8.83
N GLY A 496 -4.05 19.88 -8.23
CA GLY A 496 -3.06 19.14 -8.98
C GLY A 496 -3.54 17.73 -9.37
N GLY A 497 -3.29 17.34 -10.62
CA GLY A 497 -3.71 16.04 -11.16
C GLY A 497 -5.17 16.04 -11.61
N VAL A 498 -5.63 14.90 -12.13
CA VAL A 498 -6.99 14.74 -12.65
C VAL A 498 -7.85 14.03 -11.62
N PRO A 499 -9.00 14.61 -11.21
CA PRO A 499 -10.00 13.91 -10.42
C PRO A 499 -10.40 12.61 -11.10
N MET A 500 -10.41 11.51 -10.35
CA MET A 500 -10.78 10.20 -10.88
C MET A 500 -12.05 9.72 -10.19
N LEU A 501 -13.09 9.51 -10.97
CA LEU A 501 -14.27 8.74 -10.56
C LEU A 501 -14.49 7.63 -11.57
N ALA A 502 -14.49 6.40 -11.06
CA ALA A 502 -14.66 5.19 -11.84
C ALA A 502 -15.98 4.48 -11.54
N ALA A 503 -16.58 3.91 -12.58
CA ALA A 503 -17.68 2.96 -12.47
C ALA A 503 -17.40 1.71 -13.30
N ASP A 504 -17.95 0.57 -12.88
CA ASP A 504 -17.86 -0.65 -13.68
C ASP A 504 -18.95 -0.69 -14.76
N HIS A 505 -18.70 -1.40 -15.85
CA HIS A 505 -19.67 -1.64 -16.91
C HIS A 505 -19.54 -3.10 -17.33
N SER A 506 -20.36 -3.94 -16.71
CA SER A 506 -20.31 -5.38 -16.87
C SER A 506 -21.69 -5.99 -16.96
N GLY A 507 -21.77 -7.24 -17.41
CA GLY A 507 -23.04 -7.98 -17.42
C GLY A 507 -23.60 -8.28 -16.02
N GLN A 508 -22.91 -7.89 -14.93
CA GLN A 508 -23.45 -7.97 -13.56
C GLN A 508 -24.19 -6.70 -13.15
N VAL A 509 -23.96 -5.59 -13.86
CA VAL A 509 -24.63 -4.31 -13.63
C VAL A 509 -25.97 -4.33 -14.34
N SER A 510 -27.02 -3.82 -13.66
CA SER A 510 -28.36 -3.77 -14.24
C SER A 510 -28.37 -2.97 -15.56
N GLY A 511 -29.37 -3.20 -16.41
CA GLY A 511 -29.50 -2.43 -17.65
C GLY A 511 -29.70 -0.94 -17.40
N GLU A 512 -30.47 -0.60 -16.38
CA GLU A 512 -30.76 0.77 -15.97
C GLU A 512 -29.49 1.49 -15.46
N ASP A 513 -28.74 0.88 -14.55
CA ASP A 513 -27.50 1.46 -14.03
C ASP A 513 -26.45 1.65 -15.13
N ARG A 514 -26.39 0.75 -16.12
CA ARG A 514 -25.49 0.88 -17.28
C ARG A 514 -25.84 2.11 -18.10
N LEU A 515 -27.11 2.30 -18.44
CA LEU A 515 -27.59 3.48 -19.16
C LEU A 515 -27.32 4.78 -18.39
N GLN A 516 -27.55 4.77 -17.07
CA GLN A 516 -27.24 5.92 -16.22
C GLN A 516 -25.73 6.24 -16.23
N ARG A 517 -24.86 5.24 -16.12
CA ARG A 517 -23.40 5.40 -16.17
C ARG A 517 -22.93 5.89 -17.54
N GLU A 518 -23.54 5.43 -18.63
CA GLU A 518 -23.25 5.94 -19.98
C GLU A 518 -23.60 7.42 -20.11
N GLU A 519 -24.77 7.84 -19.62
CA GLU A 519 -25.19 9.24 -19.62
C GLU A 519 -24.29 10.12 -18.75
N GLN A 520 -24.02 9.67 -17.52
CA GLN A 520 -23.07 10.33 -16.61
C GLN A 520 -21.68 10.44 -17.21
N PHE A 521 -21.19 9.41 -17.90
CA PHE A 521 -19.89 9.43 -18.54
C PHE A 521 -19.87 10.31 -19.79
N ARG A 522 -21.01 10.49 -20.48
CA ARG A 522 -21.13 11.40 -21.63
C ARG A 522 -21.16 12.86 -21.18
N SER A 523 -21.84 13.16 -20.08
CA SER A 523 -21.93 14.51 -19.51
C SER A 523 -20.55 15.12 -19.21
N GLU A 524 -20.37 16.40 -19.52
CA GLU A 524 -19.16 17.17 -19.16
C GLU A 524 -19.22 17.72 -17.74
N SER A 525 -20.43 17.89 -17.18
CA SER A 525 -20.62 18.40 -15.81
C SER A 525 -20.51 17.32 -14.73
N HIS A 526 -20.57 16.05 -15.12
CA HIS A 526 -20.51 14.93 -14.19
C HIS A 526 -19.06 14.46 -13.97
N PRO A 527 -18.64 14.14 -12.74
CA PRO A 527 -17.25 13.77 -12.43
C PRO A 527 -16.83 12.38 -12.95
N LEU A 528 -17.77 11.55 -13.40
CA LEU A 528 -17.49 10.19 -13.89
C LEU A 528 -16.65 10.23 -15.17
N ASN A 529 -15.39 9.83 -15.06
CA ASN A 529 -14.41 9.98 -16.14
C ASN A 529 -13.58 8.72 -16.40
N ALA A 530 -13.83 7.64 -15.68
CA ALA A 530 -13.28 6.33 -15.96
C ALA A 530 -14.39 5.27 -15.99
N LEU A 531 -14.51 4.51 -17.07
CA LEU A 531 -15.32 3.31 -17.09
C LEU A 531 -14.42 2.09 -17.17
N VAL A 532 -14.57 1.17 -16.22
CA VAL A 532 -13.93 -0.14 -16.33
C VAL A 532 -14.96 -1.09 -16.94
N CYS A 533 -14.65 -1.72 -18.07
CA CYS A 533 -15.64 -2.42 -18.87
C CYS A 533 -15.22 -3.85 -19.18
N THR A 534 -16.23 -4.69 -19.39
CA THR A 534 -16.09 -6.01 -20.04
C THR A 534 -16.33 -5.86 -21.56
N PRO A 535 -16.46 -6.95 -22.35
CA PRO A 535 -16.88 -6.85 -23.76
C PRO A 535 -18.22 -6.14 -23.99
N THR A 536 -18.98 -5.82 -22.94
CA THR A 536 -20.19 -4.99 -23.01
C THR A 536 -19.99 -3.64 -23.71
N MET A 537 -18.76 -3.09 -23.70
CA MET A 537 -18.42 -1.84 -24.39
C MET A 537 -17.59 -2.05 -25.67
N GLU A 538 -17.43 -3.30 -26.15
CA GLU A 538 -16.77 -3.57 -27.44
C GLU A 538 -17.65 -3.17 -28.62
N LEU A 539 -18.97 -3.36 -28.53
CA LEU A 539 -19.90 -3.20 -29.64
C LEU A 539 -20.97 -2.13 -29.36
N GLY A 540 -21.24 -1.27 -30.36
CA GLY A 540 -22.53 -0.61 -30.56
C GLY A 540 -22.94 0.56 -29.65
N ILE A 541 -22.23 0.89 -28.57
CA ILE A 541 -22.63 2.00 -27.68
C ILE A 541 -21.97 3.31 -28.14
N ASP A 542 -22.79 4.37 -28.31
CA ASP A 542 -22.34 5.72 -28.67
C ASP A 542 -22.02 6.56 -27.43
N ILE A 543 -20.77 6.48 -27.00
CA ILE A 543 -20.18 7.29 -25.93
C ILE A 543 -19.23 8.35 -26.48
N GLY A 544 -19.26 8.59 -27.81
CA GLY A 544 -18.27 9.40 -28.49
C GLY A 544 -16.87 8.77 -28.56
N ASN A 545 -15.94 9.52 -29.15
CA ASN A 545 -14.55 9.10 -29.29
C ASN A 545 -13.72 9.57 -28.08
N LEU A 546 -12.94 8.65 -27.52
CA LEU A 546 -12.04 8.89 -26.39
C LEU A 546 -10.62 9.21 -26.85
N SER A 547 -9.88 9.94 -26.03
CA SER A 547 -8.46 10.23 -26.29
C SER A 547 -7.55 9.10 -25.78
N ALA A 548 -8.07 8.23 -24.89
CA ALA A 548 -7.33 7.09 -24.37
C ALA A 548 -8.19 5.86 -24.08
N VAL A 549 -7.63 4.68 -24.36
CA VAL A 549 -8.15 3.38 -23.93
C VAL A 549 -7.04 2.60 -23.25
N TYR A 550 -7.39 1.96 -22.14
CA TYR A 550 -6.52 1.07 -21.39
C TYR A 550 -7.04 -0.36 -21.46
N LEU A 551 -6.17 -1.33 -21.73
CA LEU A 551 -6.48 -2.76 -21.72
C LEU A 551 -5.74 -3.38 -20.53
N ARG A 552 -6.49 -3.88 -19.55
CA ARG A 552 -5.95 -4.42 -18.29
C ARG A 552 -5.20 -5.75 -18.48
N ASN A 553 -5.46 -6.41 -19.61
CA ASN A 553 -4.78 -7.61 -20.08
C ASN A 553 -4.80 -7.61 -21.62
N VAL A 554 -3.99 -8.46 -22.25
CA VAL A 554 -4.05 -8.61 -23.70
C VAL A 554 -5.39 -9.24 -24.06
N PRO A 555 -6.19 -8.66 -24.98
CA PRO A 555 -7.46 -9.23 -25.43
C PRO A 555 -7.29 -10.61 -26.08
N PRO A 556 -8.32 -11.47 -26.08
CA PRO A 556 -8.19 -12.86 -26.53
C PRO A 556 -7.73 -13.05 -27.98
N ASN A 557 -8.05 -12.10 -28.87
CA ASN A 557 -7.66 -12.14 -30.28
C ASN A 557 -7.56 -10.71 -30.88
N PRO A 558 -6.96 -10.59 -32.09
CA PRO A 558 -6.79 -9.30 -32.77
C PRO A 558 -8.11 -8.56 -33.07
N ALA A 559 -9.22 -9.28 -33.26
CA ALA A 559 -10.51 -8.65 -33.52
C ALA A 559 -11.03 -7.91 -32.28
N ASN A 560 -10.94 -8.54 -31.09
CA ASN A 560 -11.27 -7.87 -29.83
C ASN A 560 -10.34 -6.68 -29.58
N TYR A 561 -9.04 -6.83 -29.86
CA TYR A 561 -8.09 -5.73 -29.73
C TYR A 561 -8.48 -4.54 -30.60
N ALA A 562 -8.74 -4.77 -31.90
CA ALA A 562 -9.14 -3.72 -32.83
C ALA A 562 -10.45 -3.03 -32.43
N GLN A 563 -11.45 -3.79 -31.96
CA GLN A 563 -12.73 -3.22 -31.49
C GLN A 563 -12.55 -2.36 -30.23
N ARG A 564 -11.77 -2.83 -29.25
CA ARG A 564 -11.49 -2.07 -28.01
C ARG A 564 -10.64 -0.84 -28.30
N ALA A 565 -9.56 -0.99 -29.07
CA ALA A 565 -8.67 0.08 -29.46
C ALA A 565 -9.38 1.15 -30.31
N GLY A 566 -10.32 0.72 -31.17
CA GLY A 566 -11.14 1.61 -32.01
C GLY A 566 -12.12 2.49 -31.24
N ARG A 567 -12.23 2.35 -29.90
CA ARG A 567 -12.93 3.30 -29.03
C ARG A 567 -12.11 4.56 -28.74
N ALA A 568 -10.81 4.49 -28.98
CA ALA A 568 -9.93 5.64 -28.91
C ALA A 568 -9.72 6.24 -30.32
N GLY A 569 -9.69 7.56 -30.43
CA GLY A 569 -9.36 8.28 -31.66
C GLY A 569 -10.52 9.06 -32.25
N ARG A 570 -10.28 10.35 -32.54
CA ARG A 570 -11.14 11.23 -33.32
C ARG A 570 -10.55 11.44 -34.71
N LYS A 571 -11.37 11.81 -35.70
CA LYS A 571 -10.85 12.23 -37.01
C LYS A 571 -9.89 13.40 -36.82
N GLY A 572 -8.60 13.17 -37.06
CA GLY A 572 -7.54 14.19 -37.04
C GLY A 572 -6.79 14.37 -35.72
N GLN A 573 -7.11 13.63 -34.65
CA GLN A 573 -6.37 13.67 -33.38
C GLN A 573 -5.77 12.29 -33.05
N GLY A 574 -4.57 12.30 -32.46
CA GLY A 574 -3.92 11.08 -31.96
C GLY A 574 -4.66 10.54 -30.73
N ALA A 575 -4.61 9.22 -30.55
CA ALA A 575 -5.14 8.55 -29.37
C ALA A 575 -4.12 7.55 -28.80
N ILE A 576 -4.21 7.31 -27.50
CA ILE A 576 -3.32 6.40 -26.79
C ILE A 576 -4.06 5.12 -26.44
N VAL A 577 -3.54 3.99 -26.90
CA VAL A 577 -3.99 2.65 -26.49
C VAL A 577 -2.88 1.99 -25.70
N ALA A 578 -3.11 1.79 -24.41
CA ALA A 578 -2.14 1.15 -23.51
C ALA A 578 -2.61 -0.25 -23.14
N THR A 579 -1.76 -1.26 -23.31
CA THR A 579 -2.08 -2.66 -22.94
C THR A 579 -1.14 -3.16 -21.87
N PHE A 580 -1.69 -3.53 -20.73
CA PHE A 580 -0.91 -4.13 -19.65
C PHE A 580 -0.73 -5.63 -19.90
N CYS A 581 0.52 -6.06 -20.01
CA CYS A 581 0.86 -7.47 -20.15
C CYS A 581 1.31 -8.01 -18.80
N GLY A 582 0.50 -8.88 -18.18
CA GLY A 582 0.86 -9.51 -16.91
C GLY A 582 2.08 -10.42 -17.07
N ALA A 583 2.86 -10.57 -16.01
CA ALA A 583 4.06 -11.42 -15.98
C ALA A 583 4.04 -12.48 -14.86
N SER A 584 2.89 -12.67 -14.20
CA SER A 584 2.75 -13.64 -13.11
C SER A 584 2.91 -15.09 -13.61
N PHE A 585 3.67 -15.88 -12.84
CA PHE A 585 3.93 -17.30 -13.09
C PHE A 585 2.62 -18.09 -13.30
N GLY A 586 2.55 -18.86 -14.38
CA GLY A 586 1.44 -19.78 -14.71
C GLY A 586 0.13 -19.16 -15.21
N ARG A 587 -0.10 -17.84 -15.11
CA ARG A 587 -1.39 -17.21 -15.48
C ARG A 587 -1.35 -16.26 -16.68
N SER A 588 -0.18 -16.04 -17.28
CA SER A 588 0.03 -14.93 -18.22
C SER A 588 0.79 -15.30 -19.51
N HIS A 589 0.81 -16.58 -19.90
CA HIS A 589 1.49 -17.02 -21.13
C HIS A 589 1.01 -16.25 -22.38
N HIS A 590 -0.29 -16.00 -22.47
CA HIS A 590 -0.91 -15.21 -23.51
C HIS A 590 -0.37 -13.76 -23.54
N ASP A 591 -0.43 -13.06 -22.39
CA ASP A 591 0.08 -11.70 -22.25
C ASP A 591 1.58 -11.62 -22.58
N GLN A 592 2.37 -12.59 -22.10
CA GLN A 592 3.82 -12.65 -22.33
C GLN A 592 4.18 -12.93 -23.79
N TYR A 593 3.39 -13.75 -24.49
CA TYR A 593 3.59 -14.00 -25.92
C TYR A 593 3.39 -12.72 -26.73
N PHE A 594 2.28 -12.01 -26.52
CA PHE A 594 2.00 -10.77 -27.23
C PHE A 594 2.82 -9.57 -26.77
N TYR A 595 3.35 -9.59 -25.55
CA TYR A 595 4.38 -8.63 -25.13
C TYR A 595 5.66 -8.76 -25.97
N ARG A 596 6.06 -9.99 -26.30
CA ARG A 596 7.24 -10.24 -27.17
C ARG A 596 6.97 -10.01 -28.65
N PHE A 597 5.73 -10.22 -29.08
CA PHE A 597 5.30 -10.12 -30.48
C PHE A 597 4.07 -9.20 -30.62
N PRO A 598 4.19 -7.91 -30.25
CA PRO A 598 3.05 -6.98 -30.23
C PRO A 598 2.40 -6.82 -31.60
N GLU A 599 3.17 -6.93 -32.68
CA GLU A 599 2.67 -6.87 -34.06
C GLU A 599 1.59 -7.92 -34.36
N LYS A 600 1.63 -9.07 -33.67
CA LYS A 600 0.67 -10.16 -33.88
C LYS A 600 -0.71 -9.89 -33.29
N ILE A 601 -0.82 -9.05 -32.26
CA ILE A 601 -2.12 -8.63 -31.71
C ILE A 601 -2.60 -7.34 -32.36
N VAL A 602 -1.71 -6.37 -32.58
CA VAL A 602 -2.06 -5.05 -33.13
C VAL A 602 -2.38 -5.12 -34.62
N GLY A 603 -1.55 -5.81 -35.41
CA GLY A 603 -1.74 -6.01 -36.85
C GLY A 603 -2.33 -7.38 -37.22
N GLY A 604 -2.79 -8.13 -36.23
CA GLY A 604 -3.29 -9.49 -36.44
C GLY A 604 -4.53 -9.55 -37.33
N ARG A 605 -4.65 -10.62 -38.13
CA ARG A 605 -5.76 -10.76 -39.09
C ARG A 605 -7.09 -10.97 -38.35
N VAL A 606 -8.05 -10.08 -38.60
CA VAL A 606 -9.44 -10.27 -38.18
C VAL A 606 -10.07 -11.37 -39.03
N VAL A 607 -10.38 -12.51 -38.41
CA VAL A 607 -11.00 -13.65 -39.09
C VAL A 607 -12.50 -13.39 -39.24
N VAL A 608 -13.03 -13.58 -40.45
CA VAL A 608 -14.46 -13.45 -40.72
C VAL A 608 -15.23 -14.55 -39.96
N PRO A 609 -16.32 -14.23 -39.24
CA PRO A 609 -17.14 -15.22 -38.56
C PRO A 609 -17.62 -16.29 -39.55
N ARG A 610 -17.52 -17.57 -39.16
CA ARG A 610 -18.07 -18.69 -39.94
C ARG A 610 -19.42 -19.10 -39.36
N PHE A 611 -20.46 -19.05 -40.18
CA PHE A 611 -21.79 -19.52 -39.79
C PHE A 611 -21.96 -20.99 -40.15
N ARG A 612 -22.37 -21.80 -39.17
CA ARG A 612 -22.73 -23.20 -39.37
C ARG A 612 -24.24 -23.32 -39.61
N LEU A 613 -24.64 -23.17 -40.86
CA LEU A 613 -26.05 -23.32 -41.28
C LEU A 613 -26.53 -24.79 -41.22
N ASP A 614 -25.59 -25.73 -41.11
CA ASP A 614 -25.82 -27.17 -41.00
C ASP A 614 -26.06 -27.64 -39.55
N ASN A 615 -26.06 -26.73 -38.57
CA ASN A 615 -26.27 -27.08 -37.18
C ASN A 615 -27.72 -27.53 -36.95
N ARG A 616 -27.94 -28.86 -36.97
CA ARG A 616 -29.25 -29.49 -36.80
C ARG A 616 -29.96 -29.08 -35.52
N GLU A 617 -29.23 -28.86 -34.42
CA GLU A 617 -29.84 -28.43 -33.16
C GLU A 617 -30.41 -27.02 -33.26
N LEU A 618 -29.65 -26.10 -33.88
CA LEU A 618 -30.08 -24.72 -34.09
C LEU A 618 -31.26 -24.64 -35.06
N VAL A 619 -31.19 -25.39 -36.15
CA VAL A 619 -32.30 -25.50 -37.12
C VAL A 619 -33.55 -26.07 -36.44
N ARG A 620 -33.41 -27.14 -35.66
CA ARG A 620 -34.53 -27.72 -34.90
C ARG A 620 -35.13 -26.72 -33.91
N ALA A 621 -34.30 -25.96 -33.19
CA ALA A 621 -34.77 -24.91 -32.28
C ALA A 621 -35.59 -23.84 -33.02
N HIS A 622 -35.12 -23.36 -34.18
CA HIS A 622 -35.88 -22.42 -35.01
C HIS A 622 -37.20 -23.00 -35.53
N VAL A 623 -37.21 -24.27 -35.98
CA VAL A 623 -38.43 -24.96 -36.41
C VAL A 623 -39.42 -25.09 -35.25
N HIS A 624 -38.96 -25.47 -34.06
CA HIS A 624 -39.80 -25.53 -32.87
C HIS A 624 -40.38 -24.15 -32.52
N SER A 625 -39.58 -23.09 -32.55
CA SER A 625 -40.05 -21.72 -32.32
C SER A 625 -41.10 -21.28 -33.35
N LEU A 626 -40.93 -21.64 -34.63
CA LEU A 626 -41.91 -21.36 -35.68
C LEU A 626 -43.23 -22.11 -35.44
N ILE A 627 -43.15 -23.41 -35.12
CA ILE A 627 -44.33 -24.21 -34.78
C ILE A 627 -45.06 -23.59 -33.58
N LEU A 628 -44.33 -23.20 -32.53
CA LEU A 628 -44.90 -22.56 -31.35
C LEU A 628 -45.58 -21.23 -31.66
N GLN A 629 -45.03 -20.44 -32.59
CA GLN A 629 -45.63 -19.21 -33.07
C GLN A 629 -46.95 -19.46 -33.82
N GLU A 630 -46.98 -20.46 -34.72
CA GLU A 630 -48.15 -20.78 -35.54
C GLU A 630 -49.28 -21.47 -34.75
N VAL A 631 -48.94 -22.28 -33.75
CA VAL A 631 -49.93 -22.98 -32.91
C VAL A 631 -50.73 -22.00 -32.04
N GLY A 632 -50.31 -20.73 -31.94
CA GLY A 632 -51.09 -19.64 -31.31
C GLY A 632 -51.29 -19.79 -29.79
N GLY A 633 -50.62 -20.76 -29.16
CA GLY A 633 -50.70 -21.01 -27.73
C GLY A 633 -49.93 -19.96 -26.94
N LYS A 634 -50.56 -19.36 -25.91
CA LYS A 634 -49.84 -18.54 -24.93
C LYS A 634 -48.91 -19.43 -24.13
N LEU A 635 -47.61 -19.37 -24.44
CA LEU A 635 -46.60 -20.01 -23.62
C LEU A 635 -46.49 -19.29 -22.27
N PRO A 636 -46.34 -20.01 -21.16
CA PRO A 636 -46.01 -19.42 -19.87
C PRO A 636 -44.69 -18.63 -19.96
N ALA A 637 -44.62 -17.49 -19.28
CA ALA A 637 -43.45 -16.60 -19.36
C ALA A 637 -42.17 -17.16 -18.71
N LYS A 638 -42.30 -18.16 -17.82
CA LYS A 638 -41.16 -18.76 -17.12
C LYS A 638 -40.87 -20.15 -17.67
N PRO A 639 -39.60 -20.46 -18.03
CA PRO A 639 -39.20 -21.78 -18.52
C PRO A 639 -39.60 -22.94 -17.59
N ILE A 640 -39.66 -22.69 -16.27
CA ILE A 640 -40.03 -23.72 -15.29
C ILE A 640 -41.49 -24.15 -15.41
N GLN A 641 -42.37 -23.26 -15.89
CA GLN A 641 -43.80 -23.54 -16.09
C GLN A 641 -44.05 -24.35 -17.37
N LEU A 642 -43.05 -24.52 -18.23
CA LEU A 642 -43.09 -25.40 -19.41
C LEU A 642 -42.70 -26.84 -19.08
N LEU A 643 -42.10 -27.09 -17.91
CA LEU A 643 -41.63 -28.42 -17.48
C LEU A 643 -42.66 -29.18 -16.63
N GLU A 644 -43.75 -28.53 -16.23
CA GLU A 644 -44.84 -29.10 -15.41
C GLU A 644 -46.11 -29.43 -16.22
N ILE A 645 -46.04 -29.29 -17.56
CA ILE A 645 -47.06 -29.75 -18.52
C ILE A 645 -46.60 -31.09 -19.09
#